data_AF-A0A669BWW9-F1
#
_entry.id   AF-A0A669BWW9-F1
#
_cell.length_a   1.000
_cell.length_b   1.000
_cell.length_c   1.000
_cell.angle_alpha   90.00
_cell.angle_beta   90.00
_cell.angle_gamma   90.00
#
_symmetry.space_group_name_H-M   'P 1'
#
loop_
_entity.id
_entity.type
_entity.pdbx_description
1 polymer ?
#
loop_
_entity_poly.entity_id
_entity_poly.type
_entity_poly.pdbx_seq_one_letter_code
_entity_poly.pdbx_strand_id
1 'polypeptide(L)'
;MNQSEEKDEGLLPSNEEHGSQAELERTEQKSCVSLKSERSMDYPLGFKQTKQEHSNSPSESCVSMESQRSMDYPLGFSQHESVTETEQKRENSSLPSCLSLKSERSMDYPLGFKKTKQEHSNSTSQSCVSMESQRSMDYPLGFNQHESITEDHQTMPEGTDLDSIFLVVEENIVTFVKNELKTFRKLLSPDYPKCLDSKAKDEEINHSEDEDQIWRSREAFLKITLQVMRRMKHGKLADSLQNRACGAMCPYKLKSSLKKKFQCVFEGIAKEGNPTLLNQIYTELYITEGRFTEVSYEHEVRQIEAASRKSDGIEPKIKQEDIFKLSTERDEPIRTVMTTGVAGIGKTVLTQKFALDWAEGKGNQHIQFIFLFSFRELNVLREKRFSLVELVNHFFPEMKEEGICRFQDFRALFIFDGLDECRLLLDFHKTDILTDVTESTSLDVLLTNIIRGTLLSSACVWITTRPAAASQIPPEYVDMVTEVRGFNDMQKEEYFRKRFSEEEQRSRIISHIKRSRSLHIMCHIPVFCWISATVLEKVLKTKEGGELPKTLTEMYVHFLVVQCKLKNIKYDGGAVTDSHWSPETKKMIESLAKLAFEQLHKGNLIFYESDLTEGGIDIRAASLYSGVFTQIFQEESGLYQDKMFSFVHLSVQEFLAALHVYLTFFNSGVNLMSEGTSVWSRLFEAKPDLVSLYQSAVDQALQSPNGHLDLFLRFLLGLSLENNQRLLHGLVKETESSSLTNHKTVQYIKSKISSTSCPEKSINLFHCLIELNDCSLTKEIQHHLSSGRLPIDKLSPSHWSALVFILLSSEEELNVFDLDKYSASEEVLLRLLPVVKAFTKAVVSCHDLSERSLKPLASVLSSQSSSLRKLDLNYNNLQDSGVKLLCEGLQSQHCKLETLSLCCCSLSGKSCEALASVLSSQPSSLRELDLSNNDLEDSGVMLLCEGLKSPECRLETLRLSGCVITKKGCASVASALSSNPAHLKLLDLSYNHPGESGVKLLSAGRENSNWALNDLRIEPRGSQFLKPVLQKYARKLTLDPNTANKNLIMSNNNRKVTMDRQKQSYPDHPERFDYWKQVLCTEGLSGCCYWEVEWKGHVYLGVTYKGIRRKGEGDDSCLGCNDQSWTLMCSNGGYSCHHGNKRRSIRTTAASRIGVYLDWHAGTLSFFKVSSGKLIHLQTFRTEFKEPVYPAFRVRTEPFNSSLALC
;
A
#
# COMPACT_ATOMS: atom_id res chain seq x y z
N MET A 1 40.91 38.42 23.50
CA MET A 1 40.91 39.38 24.63
C MET A 1 40.42 38.61 25.85
N ASN A 2 41.25 38.29 26.84
CA ASN A 2 42.66 38.64 27.06
C ASN A 2 43.50 37.32 27.09
N GLN A 3 44.70 37.29 26.48
CA GLN A 3 46.02 37.32 27.15
C GLN A 3 46.17 36.30 28.32
N SER A 4 47.22 35.48 28.40
CA SER A 4 48.58 35.62 27.85
C SER A 4 49.27 34.29 27.45
N GLU A 5 50.34 34.41 26.64
CA GLU A 5 51.69 33.79 26.70
C GLU A 5 51.95 32.65 27.72
N GLU A 6 52.86 31.67 27.50
CA GLU A 6 53.80 31.33 26.40
C GLU A 6 54.22 29.83 26.51
N LYS A 7 54.89 29.25 25.49
CA LYS A 7 55.96 28.19 25.48
C LYS A 7 55.91 26.97 26.46
N ASP A 8 56.43 25.78 26.15
CA ASP A 8 57.13 25.22 24.98
C ASP A 8 56.96 23.67 24.94
N GLU A 9 57.68 22.99 24.03
CA GLU A 9 58.04 21.55 23.95
C GLU A 9 57.65 20.59 25.11
N GLY A 10 57.16 19.36 24.88
CA GLY A 10 56.93 18.63 23.63
C GLY A 10 56.76 17.10 23.85
N LEU A 11 56.74 16.33 22.75
CA LEU A 11 56.91 14.86 22.65
C LEU A 11 55.95 13.89 23.40
N LEU A 12 55.07 13.28 22.59
CA LEU A 12 54.86 11.83 22.40
C LEU A 12 55.85 10.87 23.12
N PRO A 13 55.44 9.64 23.52
CA PRO A 13 54.82 8.69 22.58
C PRO A 13 53.74 7.72 23.09
N SER A 14 53.33 6.85 22.16
CA SER A 14 52.44 5.69 22.28
C SER A 14 53.01 4.53 23.12
N ASN A 15 52.15 3.57 23.49
CA ASN A 15 52.11 2.20 22.94
C ASN A 15 50.83 1.47 23.46
N GLU A 16 50.20 0.59 22.66
CA GLU A 16 50.19 -0.90 22.76
C GLU A 16 49.68 -1.48 24.10
N GLU A 17 49.01 -2.62 24.20
CA GLU A 17 48.21 -3.45 23.27
C GLU A 17 47.37 -4.43 24.13
N HIS A 18 46.22 -4.91 23.62
CA HIS A 18 45.36 -5.94 24.25
C HIS A 18 44.79 -5.60 25.66
N GLY A 19 43.76 -6.27 26.18
CA GLY A 19 42.82 -7.22 25.57
C GLY A 19 41.82 -7.79 26.59
N SER A 20 40.68 -8.30 26.10
CA SER A 20 39.73 -9.23 26.76
C SER A 20 39.17 -8.94 28.17
N GLN A 21 37.82 -8.92 28.24
CA GLN A 21 36.97 -9.48 29.32
C GLN A 21 37.16 -9.05 30.78
N ALA A 22 36.09 -8.56 31.42
CA ALA A 22 35.40 -9.26 32.52
C ALA A 22 34.14 -8.52 33.01
N GLU A 23 33.35 -9.21 33.82
CA GLU A 23 32.15 -8.73 34.54
C GLU A 23 32.50 -7.72 35.65
N LEU A 24 31.47 -7.07 36.22
CA LEU A 24 31.29 -7.09 37.68
C LEU A 24 29.85 -6.72 38.12
N GLU A 25 29.53 -7.10 39.35
CA GLU A 25 28.16 -7.24 39.85
C GLU A 25 27.60 -5.99 40.56
N ARG A 26 26.31 -6.07 40.92
CA ARG A 26 25.67 -5.16 41.88
C ARG A 26 26.35 -5.23 43.25
N THR A 27 26.38 -4.09 43.95
CA THR A 27 26.41 -4.08 45.42
C THR A 27 25.20 -3.33 45.97
N GLU A 28 24.55 -3.90 46.98
CA GLU A 28 23.50 -3.21 47.75
C GLU A 28 24.13 -2.24 48.77
N GLN A 29 23.41 -1.17 49.12
CA GLN A 29 23.43 -0.68 50.51
C GLN A 29 22.10 -0.03 50.92
N LYS A 30 21.91 0.11 52.24
CA LYS A 30 20.60 0.21 52.91
C LYS A 30 20.46 1.51 53.71
N SER A 31 19.21 1.91 53.98
CA SER A 31 18.70 2.74 55.11
C SER A 31 17.83 3.94 54.68
N CYS A 32 16.99 4.58 55.51
CA CYS A 32 16.06 4.12 56.57
C CYS A 32 15.10 5.28 56.98
N VAL A 33 13.78 5.03 57.01
CA VAL A 33 12.82 5.44 58.07
C VAL A 33 12.55 6.95 58.43
N SER A 34 11.26 7.32 58.41
CA SER A 34 10.48 8.24 59.30
C SER A 34 10.06 9.70 58.93
N LEU A 35 8.77 9.84 58.57
CA LEU A 35 7.67 10.61 59.23
C LEU A 35 7.81 12.11 59.68
N LYS A 36 6.94 12.99 59.11
CA LYS A 36 5.83 13.80 59.72
C LYS A 36 5.19 14.73 58.65
N SER A 37 3.86 14.99 58.56
CA SER A 37 2.89 15.75 59.41
C SER A 37 3.14 17.29 59.41
N GLU A 38 2.16 18.21 59.25
CA GLU A 38 0.67 18.08 59.22
C GLU A 38 -0.11 19.27 58.57
N ARG A 39 -1.37 18.98 58.16
CA ARG A 39 -2.64 19.78 58.14
C ARG A 39 -2.72 21.32 58.04
N SER A 40 -3.80 21.75 57.36
CA SER A 40 -4.84 22.65 57.93
C SER A 40 -6.25 22.30 57.39
N MET A 41 -7.33 22.78 58.04
CA MET A 41 -8.75 22.59 57.65
C MET A 41 -9.51 23.92 57.82
N ASP A 42 -10.70 24.08 57.22
CA ASP A 42 -11.99 24.18 57.97
C ASP A 42 -13.23 24.53 57.11
N TYR A 43 -14.40 24.16 57.63
CA TYR A 43 -15.77 24.58 57.27
C TYR A 43 -16.45 25.09 58.57
N PRO A 44 -17.49 25.96 58.53
CA PRO A 44 -18.84 25.43 58.84
C PRO A 44 -20.09 26.18 58.29
N LEU A 45 -21.11 25.37 57.97
CA LEU A 45 -22.56 25.48 58.30
C LEU A 45 -23.36 26.81 58.21
N GLY A 46 -24.52 26.72 57.54
CA GLY A 46 -25.72 27.54 57.76
C GLY A 46 -26.97 26.82 57.22
N PHE A 47 -28.06 26.73 58.01
CA PHE A 47 -29.19 25.80 57.74
C PHE A 47 -30.52 26.32 58.34
N LYS A 48 -31.67 26.11 57.66
CA LYS A 48 -33.10 26.08 58.13
C LYS A 48 -34.10 26.68 57.10
N GLN A 49 -35.40 26.33 57.02
CA GLN A 49 -36.14 25.08 57.34
C GLN A 49 -37.64 25.18 56.95
N THR A 50 -38.23 24.12 56.38
CA THR A 50 -39.60 23.53 56.59
C THR A 50 -39.73 22.32 55.64
N LYS A 51 -40.03 21.06 56.04
CA LYS A 51 -41.18 20.44 56.75
C LYS A 51 -42.44 20.30 55.85
N GLN A 52 -43.16 19.15 55.79
CA GLN A 52 -43.07 17.88 56.54
C GLN A 52 -43.81 16.70 55.85
N GLU A 53 -43.37 15.44 56.09
CA GLU A 53 -44.11 14.12 56.14
C GLU A 53 -45.15 13.69 55.05
N HIS A 54 -45.40 12.41 54.70
CA HIS A 54 -45.22 11.10 55.37
C HIS A 54 -45.02 9.88 54.39
N SER A 55 -44.47 8.77 54.92
CA SER A 55 -44.69 7.32 54.61
C SER A 55 -44.16 6.60 53.33
N ASN A 56 -43.32 5.57 53.59
CA ASN A 56 -43.30 4.18 53.06
C ASN A 56 -42.79 3.82 51.62
N SER A 57 -42.56 2.51 51.43
CA SER A 57 -41.83 1.77 50.38
C SER A 57 -42.79 1.02 49.39
N PRO A 58 -42.37 0.13 48.43
CA PRO A 58 -41.05 -0.44 48.11
C PRO A 58 -40.67 -0.64 46.60
N SER A 59 -39.46 -1.17 46.37
CA SER A 59 -38.98 -2.08 45.29
C SER A 59 -39.42 -1.93 43.81
N GLU A 60 -38.44 -2.03 42.88
CA GLU A 60 -38.66 -2.37 41.47
C GLU A 60 -38.18 -3.79 41.12
N SER A 61 -38.98 -4.54 40.36
CA SER A 61 -38.54 -5.74 39.63
C SER A 61 -39.51 -6.13 38.50
N CYS A 62 -38.97 -6.85 37.50
CA CYS A 62 -39.65 -7.77 36.57
C CYS A 62 -40.47 -7.28 35.34
N VAL A 63 -39.97 -7.71 34.16
CA VAL A 63 -40.66 -8.55 33.14
C VAL A 63 -41.74 -7.94 32.20
N SER A 64 -41.28 -7.61 30.98
CA SER A 64 -41.81 -7.87 29.60
C SER A 64 -43.30 -8.01 29.22
N MET A 65 -43.55 -7.60 27.96
CA MET A 65 -44.32 -8.27 26.86
C MET A 65 -45.59 -7.56 26.31
N GLU A 66 -45.92 -7.92 25.06
CA GLU A 66 -47.12 -7.61 24.24
C GLU A 66 -47.40 -6.18 23.68
N SER A 67 -47.05 -6.01 22.39
CA SER A 67 -47.94 -5.76 21.22
C SER A 67 -49.40 -5.28 21.51
N GLN A 68 -50.01 -4.33 20.78
CA GLN A 68 -50.24 -4.32 19.31
C GLN A 68 -50.64 -2.93 18.75
N ARG A 69 -50.40 -2.73 17.44
CA ARG A 69 -51.19 -1.99 16.40
C ARG A 69 -51.80 -0.62 16.74
N SER A 70 -51.56 0.42 15.92
CA SER A 70 -52.28 0.53 14.63
C SER A 70 -51.72 1.64 13.70
N MET A 71 -51.77 1.36 12.37
CA MET A 71 -52.15 2.20 11.20
C MET A 71 -51.59 3.66 11.05
N ASP A 72 -51.18 4.13 9.86
CA ASP A 72 -51.16 3.52 8.52
C ASP A 72 -50.13 4.14 7.53
N TYR A 73 -50.08 3.62 6.29
CA TYR A 73 -49.05 3.83 5.25
C TYR A 73 -49.35 5.01 4.23
N PRO A 74 -48.55 5.28 3.15
CA PRO A 74 -48.35 6.63 2.61
C PRO A 74 -49.11 6.97 1.30
N LEU A 75 -48.93 8.23 0.85
CA LEU A 75 -49.24 8.74 -0.49
C LEU A 75 -47.99 8.62 -1.40
N GLY A 76 -48.06 8.44 -2.73
CA GLY A 76 -49.22 8.24 -3.63
C GLY A 76 -48.84 8.38 -5.12
N PHE A 77 -49.75 8.03 -6.04
CA PHE A 77 -49.63 7.98 -7.53
C PHE A 77 -48.79 6.81 -8.11
N SER A 78 -49.22 6.08 -9.14
CA SER A 78 -50.52 6.00 -9.87
C SER A 78 -50.67 4.58 -10.46
N GLN A 79 -51.78 3.85 -10.23
CA GLN A 79 -52.99 3.76 -11.08
C GLN A 79 -52.71 3.45 -12.57
N HIS A 80 -53.39 2.50 -13.23
CA HIS A 80 -54.83 2.13 -13.15
C HIS A 80 -55.13 0.61 -13.12
N GLU A 81 -56.23 0.22 -12.45
CA GLU A 81 -57.31 -0.76 -12.82
C GLU A 81 -56.98 -2.13 -13.48
N SER A 82 -57.69 -3.26 -13.25
CA SER A 82 -59.00 -3.60 -12.62
C SER A 82 -59.15 -5.16 -12.58
N VAL A 83 -60.11 -5.90 -11.96
CA VAL A 83 -61.18 -5.70 -10.93
C VAL A 83 -61.69 -7.09 -10.43
N THR A 84 -62.45 -7.13 -9.32
CA THR A 84 -63.27 -8.25 -8.74
C THR A 84 -62.62 -9.49 -8.09
N GLU A 85 -63.18 -9.87 -6.94
CA GLU A 85 -63.02 -11.14 -6.22
C GLU A 85 -64.23 -12.07 -6.47
N THR A 86 -64.11 -13.40 -6.25
CA THR A 86 -64.88 -14.10 -5.19
C THR A 86 -64.55 -15.61 -5.06
N GLU A 87 -64.05 -15.97 -3.86
CA GLU A 87 -64.35 -17.17 -3.03
C GLU A 87 -64.52 -18.65 -3.52
N GLN A 88 -64.13 -19.53 -2.58
CA GLN A 88 -64.68 -20.86 -2.24
C GLN A 88 -64.37 -22.12 -3.11
N LYS A 89 -63.52 -23.01 -2.57
CA LYS A 89 -63.95 -24.07 -1.60
C LYS A 89 -62.78 -24.68 -0.80
N ARG A 90 -63.11 -25.41 0.28
CA ARG A 90 -62.20 -26.12 1.21
C ARG A 90 -62.57 -27.59 1.35
N GLU A 91 -61.58 -28.42 1.67
CA GLU A 91 -61.61 -29.56 2.63
C GLU A 91 -60.19 -29.59 3.25
N ASN A 92 -59.93 -29.55 4.58
CA ASN A 92 -60.36 -30.38 5.74
C ASN A 92 -59.72 -31.80 5.75
N SER A 93 -59.15 -32.34 6.85
CA SER A 93 -58.98 -31.80 8.23
C SER A 93 -57.94 -32.56 9.10
N SER A 94 -56.86 -31.87 9.51
CA SER A 94 -56.35 -31.66 10.90
C SER A 94 -56.32 -32.76 12.01
N LEU A 95 -55.20 -32.77 12.78
CA LEU A 95 -55.03 -33.11 14.25
C LEU A 95 -54.72 -34.61 14.63
N PRO A 96 -54.30 -34.98 15.89
CA PRO A 96 -52.86 -34.99 16.25
C PRO A 96 -52.37 -36.12 17.23
N SER A 97 -51.08 -36.05 17.62
CA SER A 97 -50.45 -36.42 18.94
C SER A 97 -50.69 -37.79 19.61
N CYS A 98 -49.60 -38.49 20.02
CA CYS A 98 -49.50 -39.24 21.30
C CYS A 98 -48.10 -39.89 21.51
N LEU A 99 -47.90 -40.53 22.67
CA LEU A 99 -46.69 -41.26 23.13
C LEU A 99 -47.15 -42.50 23.97
N SER A 100 -46.36 -43.52 24.36
CA SER A 100 -44.91 -43.74 24.31
C SER A 100 -44.54 -45.24 24.50
N LEU A 101 -43.23 -45.56 24.47
CA LEU A 101 -42.51 -46.67 25.15
C LEU A 101 -42.65 -48.15 24.66
N LYS A 102 -41.47 -48.84 24.63
CA LYS A 102 -41.21 -50.32 24.76
C LYS A 102 -41.69 -51.23 23.60
N SER A 103 -41.13 -52.41 23.27
CA SER A 103 -39.86 -53.16 23.47
C SER A 103 -39.92 -54.38 22.48
N GLU A 104 -39.01 -55.33 22.23
CA GLU A 104 -37.65 -55.71 22.69
C GLU A 104 -37.04 -56.78 21.72
N ARG A 105 -35.79 -57.21 21.95
CA ARG A 105 -35.15 -58.52 21.58
C ARG A 105 -34.91 -58.94 20.11
N SER A 106 -33.62 -58.99 19.76
CA SER A 106 -32.82 -60.15 19.28
C SER A 106 -33.50 -61.43 18.74
N MET A 107 -32.90 -62.03 17.69
CA MET A 107 -32.27 -63.39 17.71
C MET A 107 -31.57 -63.75 16.37
N ASP A 108 -30.86 -64.88 16.35
CA ASP A 108 -29.91 -65.36 15.34
C ASP A 108 -30.46 -65.91 13.99
N TYR A 109 -29.51 -66.15 13.06
CA TYR A 109 -29.43 -67.24 12.06
C TYR A 109 -30.30 -68.49 12.34
N PRO A 110 -30.75 -69.31 11.33
CA PRO A 110 -29.83 -69.86 10.30
C PRO A 110 -30.38 -70.39 8.93
N LEU A 111 -29.41 -70.78 8.06
CA LEU A 111 -29.36 -71.95 7.13
C LEU A 111 -30.49 -72.32 6.12
N GLY A 112 -30.06 -72.75 4.92
CA GLY A 112 -30.83 -73.62 3.99
C GLY A 112 -31.19 -72.96 2.65
N PHE A 113 -30.48 -73.10 1.51
CA PHE A 113 -29.65 -74.18 0.93
C PHE A 113 -30.41 -75.33 0.23
N LYS A 114 -30.73 -75.15 -1.07
CA LYS A 114 -30.79 -76.15 -2.17
C LYS A 114 -31.01 -75.38 -3.50
N LYS A 115 -30.24 -75.59 -4.59
CA LYS A 115 -30.12 -76.77 -5.49
C LYS A 115 -31.43 -77.05 -6.25
N THR A 116 -31.43 -77.35 -7.55
CA THR A 116 -30.34 -77.71 -8.51
C THR A 116 -30.68 -77.12 -9.93
N LYS A 117 -30.07 -77.39 -11.09
CA LYS A 117 -29.29 -78.55 -11.60
C LYS A 117 -27.97 -78.17 -12.29
N GLN A 118 -27.88 -78.40 -13.61
CA GLN A 118 -26.73 -78.53 -14.51
C GLN A 118 -27.26 -78.21 -15.94
N GLU A 119 -26.54 -78.21 -17.07
CA GLU A 119 -25.28 -78.83 -17.56
C GLU A 119 -24.61 -77.86 -18.57
N HIS A 120 -23.36 -77.93 -19.01
CA HIS A 120 -22.17 -78.79 -18.78
C HIS A 120 -20.91 -77.92 -19.17
N SER A 121 -19.62 -78.31 -19.14
CA SER A 121 -18.84 -79.50 -18.74
C SER A 121 -17.36 -79.06 -18.51
N ASN A 122 -16.58 -79.89 -17.80
CA ASN A 122 -15.10 -79.99 -17.76
C ASN A 122 -14.22 -78.73 -17.49
N SER A 123 -13.10 -78.78 -16.74
CA SER A 123 -12.59 -79.77 -15.78
C SER A 123 -11.35 -79.22 -15.05
N THR A 124 -11.24 -79.42 -13.73
CA THR A 124 -10.00 -79.61 -12.89
C THR A 124 -8.79 -78.64 -12.98
N SER A 125 -8.05 -78.31 -11.92
CA SER A 125 -8.26 -78.26 -10.45
C SER A 125 -6.97 -77.82 -9.73
N GLN A 126 -7.10 -77.07 -8.63
CA GLN A 126 -6.14 -76.96 -7.50
C GLN A 126 -4.70 -76.42 -7.72
N SER A 127 -4.51 -75.17 -7.27
CA SER A 127 -3.48 -74.69 -6.32
C SER A 127 -2.04 -75.28 -6.31
N CYS A 128 -1.02 -74.41 -6.37
CA CYS A 128 -0.18 -74.06 -5.19
C CYS A 128 0.97 -73.07 -5.48
N VAL A 129 1.22 -72.16 -4.52
CA VAL A 129 2.51 -71.54 -4.12
C VAL A 129 3.32 -70.67 -5.14
N SER A 130 3.89 -69.59 -4.60
CA SER A 130 4.65 -68.48 -5.19
C SER A 130 6.00 -68.82 -5.87
N MET A 131 6.43 -67.99 -6.85
CA MET A 131 7.58 -67.05 -6.67
C MET A 131 7.87 -66.08 -7.87
N GLU A 132 8.36 -64.88 -7.51
CA GLU A 132 9.31 -63.95 -8.18
C GLU A 132 9.25 -63.52 -9.68
N SER A 133 8.96 -62.22 -9.89
CA SER A 133 9.65 -61.25 -10.79
C SER A 133 9.62 -61.46 -12.33
N GLN A 134 9.33 -60.47 -13.20
CA GLN A 134 9.98 -59.15 -13.34
C GLN A 134 9.17 -58.19 -14.28
N ARG A 135 9.50 -56.88 -14.18
CA ARG A 135 9.33 -55.78 -15.15
C ARG A 135 7.92 -55.24 -15.43
N SER A 136 7.83 -53.92 -15.33
CA SER A 136 6.67 -53.06 -15.57
C SER A 136 6.64 -52.51 -16.99
N MET A 137 5.43 -52.22 -17.48
CA MET A 137 5.11 -51.05 -18.31
C MET A 137 3.65 -50.67 -18.03
N ASP A 138 3.44 -49.64 -17.21
CA ASP A 138 2.10 -49.12 -16.93
C ASP A 138 1.67 -48.11 -18.01
N TYR A 139 0.50 -48.37 -18.60
CA TYR A 139 -0.21 -47.41 -19.44
C TYR A 139 -1.31 -46.73 -18.61
N PRO A 140 -1.41 -45.39 -18.58
CA PRO A 140 -2.57 -44.71 -18.05
C PRO A 140 -3.74 -44.79 -19.05
N LEU A 141 -4.75 -45.60 -18.74
CA LEU A 141 -6.08 -45.53 -19.37
C LEU A 141 -6.97 -44.63 -18.52
N GLY A 142 -7.72 -43.71 -19.15
CA GLY A 142 -8.73 -42.91 -18.45
C GLY A 142 -9.03 -41.55 -19.05
N PHE A 143 -9.70 -41.50 -20.20
CA PHE A 143 -10.42 -40.30 -20.64
C PHE A 143 -11.92 -40.61 -20.67
N ASN A 144 -12.72 -39.72 -20.05
CA ASN A 144 -14.18 -39.85 -20.03
C ASN A 144 -14.80 -39.30 -21.32
N GLN A 145 -15.99 -39.81 -21.62
CA GLN A 145 -16.79 -39.43 -22.78
C GLN A 145 -17.33 -38.01 -22.64
N HIS A 146 -17.14 -37.17 -23.66
CA HIS A 146 -18.22 -36.58 -24.47
C HIS A 146 -17.67 -35.53 -25.44
N GLU A 147 -17.75 -35.80 -26.75
CA GLU A 147 -18.64 -35.04 -27.62
C GLU A 147 -18.90 -35.81 -28.92
N SER A 148 -20.07 -35.61 -29.53
CA SER A 148 -20.53 -36.41 -30.67
C SER A 148 -20.30 -35.67 -31.99
N ILE A 149 -19.33 -36.12 -32.77
CA ILE A 149 -19.24 -35.80 -34.20
C ILE A 149 -19.64 -37.06 -34.97
N THR A 150 -20.44 -36.89 -36.01
CA THR A 150 -21.01 -37.99 -36.80
C THR A 150 -19.93 -38.71 -37.61
N GLU A 151 -19.71 -40.00 -37.33
CA GLU A 151 -19.05 -40.91 -38.26
C GLU A 151 -19.95 -41.11 -39.49
N ASP A 152 -19.66 -40.40 -40.56
CA ASP A 152 -20.24 -40.69 -41.87
C ASP A 152 -19.51 -41.94 -42.42
N HIS A 153 -20.25 -43.02 -42.68
CA HIS A 153 -19.65 -44.33 -42.99
C HIS A 153 -18.99 -44.36 -44.38
N GLN A 154 -17.72 -43.94 -44.46
CA GLN A 154 -16.85 -44.27 -45.59
C GLN A 154 -15.99 -45.49 -45.28
N THR A 155 -16.54 -46.66 -45.60
CA THR A 155 -15.78 -47.89 -45.82
C THR A 155 -14.60 -47.64 -46.76
N MET A 156 -13.43 -48.19 -46.42
CA MET A 156 -12.24 -48.22 -47.28
C MET A 156 -12.60 -48.52 -48.75
N PRO A 157 -12.24 -47.65 -49.71
CA PRO A 157 -12.29 -48.01 -51.12
C PRO A 157 -11.26 -49.12 -51.40
N GLU A 158 -11.72 -50.28 -51.88
CA GLU A 158 -10.85 -51.29 -52.48
C GLU A 158 -10.24 -50.70 -53.77
N GLY A 159 -9.12 -49.99 -53.64
CA GLY A 159 -8.54 -49.25 -54.76
C GLY A 159 -7.68 -48.03 -54.39
N THR A 160 -7.45 -47.70 -53.11
CA THR A 160 -6.32 -46.83 -52.74
C THR A 160 -5.01 -47.56 -53.01
N ASP A 161 -4.49 -47.33 -54.21
CA ASP A 161 -3.20 -47.81 -54.66
C ASP A 161 -2.09 -47.43 -53.65
N LEU A 162 -1.37 -48.45 -53.16
CA LEU A 162 -0.26 -48.25 -52.23
C LEU A 162 0.85 -47.42 -52.88
N ASP A 163 1.11 -47.59 -54.18
CA ASP A 163 2.13 -46.81 -54.88
C ASP A 163 1.74 -45.32 -54.93
N SER A 164 0.45 -44.98 -55.06
CA SER A 164 -0.04 -43.60 -54.96
C SER A 164 0.18 -42.96 -53.57
N ILE A 165 -0.01 -43.72 -52.48
CA ILE A 165 0.24 -43.23 -51.11
C ILE A 165 1.75 -43.08 -50.90
N PHE A 166 2.55 -44.06 -51.33
CA PHE A 166 4.00 -44.00 -51.21
C PHE A 166 4.64 -42.91 -52.10
N LEU A 167 4.04 -42.58 -53.25
CA LEU A 167 4.43 -41.41 -54.06
C LEU A 167 4.22 -40.09 -53.31
N VAL A 168 3.06 -39.91 -52.68
CA VAL A 168 2.77 -38.71 -51.86
C VAL A 168 3.69 -38.65 -50.64
N VAL A 169 3.99 -39.78 -50.01
CA VAL A 169 4.97 -39.86 -48.91
C VAL A 169 6.40 -39.56 -49.40
N GLU A 170 6.81 -40.07 -50.57
CA GLU A 170 8.12 -39.77 -51.17
C GLU A 170 8.24 -38.28 -51.51
N GLU A 171 7.24 -37.67 -52.15
CA GLU A 171 7.27 -36.25 -52.49
C GLU A 171 7.34 -35.35 -51.24
N ASN A 172 6.60 -35.70 -50.18
CA ASN A 172 6.68 -35.02 -48.88
C ASN A 172 8.05 -35.20 -48.21
N ILE A 173 8.59 -36.42 -48.16
CA ILE A 173 9.93 -36.70 -47.62
C ILE A 173 11.00 -35.95 -48.41
N VAL A 174 10.95 -35.99 -49.74
CA VAL A 174 11.89 -35.28 -50.62
C VAL A 174 11.80 -33.76 -50.41
N THR A 175 10.61 -33.21 -50.18
CA THR A 175 10.40 -31.79 -49.90
C THR A 175 10.93 -31.38 -48.52
N PHE A 176 10.64 -32.17 -47.49
CA PHE A 176 11.21 -32.02 -46.14
C PHE A 176 12.74 -32.07 -46.18
N VAL A 177 13.32 -33.11 -46.78
CA VAL A 177 14.77 -33.30 -46.94
C VAL A 177 15.40 -32.12 -47.70
N LYS A 178 14.79 -31.65 -48.79
CA LYS A 178 15.28 -30.45 -49.51
C LYS A 178 15.26 -29.20 -48.62
N ASN A 179 14.25 -29.01 -47.78
CA ASN A 179 14.11 -27.82 -46.94
C ASN A 179 15.03 -27.86 -45.70
N GLU A 180 15.22 -29.02 -45.08
CA GLU A 180 16.19 -29.19 -43.99
C GLU A 180 17.64 -29.10 -44.50
N LEU A 181 17.98 -29.66 -45.67
CA LEU A 181 19.31 -29.49 -46.25
C LEU A 181 19.60 -28.03 -46.64
N LYS A 182 18.61 -27.26 -47.11
CA LYS A 182 18.74 -25.79 -47.26
C LYS A 182 19.06 -25.13 -45.92
N THR A 183 18.41 -25.56 -44.84
CA THR A 183 18.57 -25.01 -43.48
C THR A 183 19.93 -25.34 -42.87
N PHE A 184 20.38 -26.60 -42.96
CA PHE A 184 21.74 -26.99 -42.53
C PHE A 184 22.82 -26.31 -43.37
N ARG A 185 22.61 -26.12 -44.68
CA ARG A 185 23.54 -25.36 -45.54
C ARG A 185 23.60 -23.88 -45.16
N LYS A 186 22.49 -23.25 -44.77
CA LYS A 186 22.46 -21.89 -44.22
C LYS A 186 23.24 -21.80 -42.90
N LEU A 187 22.99 -22.73 -41.96
CA LEU A 187 23.69 -22.82 -40.67
C LEU A 187 25.21 -23.01 -40.81
N LEU A 188 25.71 -23.54 -41.94
CA LEU A 188 27.14 -23.72 -42.22
C LEU A 188 27.83 -22.52 -42.91
N SER A 189 27.08 -21.50 -43.33
CA SER A 189 27.65 -20.31 -43.97
C SER A 189 28.37 -19.40 -42.95
N PRO A 190 29.46 -18.70 -43.31
CA PRO A 190 30.12 -17.74 -42.42
C PRO A 190 29.28 -16.49 -42.15
N ASP A 191 28.54 -16.00 -43.16
CA ASP A 191 27.81 -14.71 -43.10
C ASP A 191 26.36 -14.85 -42.60
N TYR A 192 25.94 -16.05 -42.21
CA TYR A 192 24.60 -16.28 -41.63
C TYR A 192 24.65 -15.97 -40.12
N PRO A 193 23.66 -15.24 -39.55
CA PRO A 193 23.63 -15.00 -38.11
C PRO A 193 23.62 -16.32 -37.33
N LYS A 194 24.24 -16.33 -36.14
CA LYS A 194 24.34 -17.49 -35.23
C LYS A 194 22.98 -18.06 -34.75
N CYS A 195 21.84 -17.49 -35.14
CA CYS A 195 20.51 -17.86 -34.68
C CYS A 195 19.50 -17.95 -35.84
N LEU A 196 18.47 -18.78 -35.66
CA LEU A 196 17.25 -18.73 -36.44
C LEU A 196 16.32 -17.67 -35.83
N ASP A 197 16.23 -16.50 -36.45
CA ASP A 197 15.09 -15.61 -36.19
C ASP A 197 13.80 -16.32 -36.61
N SER A 198 12.80 -16.34 -35.72
CA SER A 198 11.50 -16.99 -35.95
C SER A 198 10.64 -16.35 -37.04
N LYS A 199 11.08 -15.21 -37.60
CA LYS A 199 10.40 -14.42 -38.65
C LYS A 199 10.55 -14.98 -40.07
N ALA A 200 10.97 -16.23 -40.23
CA ALA A 200 11.15 -16.90 -41.52
C ALA A 200 10.14 -18.05 -41.70
N LYS A 201 8.85 -17.76 -41.47
CA LYS A 201 7.73 -18.72 -41.58
C LYS A 201 6.42 -18.08 -42.12
N ASP A 202 6.53 -17.08 -42.99
CA ASP A 202 5.39 -16.56 -43.76
C ASP A 202 5.17 -17.38 -45.06
N GLU A 203 5.00 -18.69 -44.92
CA GLU A 203 4.41 -19.60 -45.93
C GLU A 203 3.39 -20.49 -45.19
N GLU A 204 2.15 -20.54 -45.67
CA GLU A 204 0.96 -20.90 -44.87
C GLU A 204 0.88 -22.40 -44.52
N ILE A 205 0.98 -22.73 -43.23
CA ILE A 205 0.44 -23.97 -42.65
C ILE A 205 -0.22 -23.64 -41.31
N ASN A 206 -1.48 -24.05 -41.12
CA ASN A 206 -2.24 -23.77 -39.90
C ASN A 206 -1.62 -24.46 -38.67
N HIS A 207 -1.58 -23.74 -37.53
CA HIS A 207 -0.95 -24.21 -36.29
C HIS A 207 -1.94 -24.97 -35.39
N SER A 208 -1.74 -26.27 -35.24
CA SER A 208 -2.29 -27.07 -34.13
C SER A 208 -1.35 -28.23 -33.76
N GLU A 209 -0.98 -28.29 -32.48
CA GLU A 209 -0.38 -29.41 -31.71
C GLU A 209 0.93 -30.11 -32.19
N ASP A 210 1.29 -30.10 -33.47
CA ASP A 210 2.28 -31.05 -34.04
C ASP A 210 3.77 -30.64 -33.98
N GLU A 211 4.12 -29.58 -33.25
CA GLU A 211 5.51 -29.05 -33.22
C GLU A 211 6.54 -30.07 -32.66
N ASP A 212 6.17 -30.86 -31.64
CA ASP A 212 7.04 -31.88 -31.04
C ASP A 212 7.32 -33.05 -32.02
N GLN A 213 6.43 -33.33 -32.99
CA GLN A 213 6.64 -34.37 -34.01
C GLN A 213 7.51 -33.88 -35.18
N ILE A 214 7.25 -32.65 -35.65
CA ILE A 214 8.10 -31.98 -36.64
C ILE A 214 9.53 -31.84 -36.08
N TRP A 215 9.66 -31.57 -34.78
CA TRP A 215 10.93 -31.55 -34.06
C TRP A 215 11.68 -32.88 -34.09
N ARG A 216 11.03 -33.98 -33.67
CA ARG A 216 11.65 -35.32 -33.65
C ARG A 216 12.11 -35.76 -35.04
N SER A 217 11.34 -35.42 -36.07
CA SER A 217 11.68 -35.65 -37.48
C SER A 217 12.96 -34.89 -37.89
N ARG A 218 13.12 -33.63 -37.46
CA ARG A 218 14.35 -32.84 -37.67
C ARG A 218 15.56 -33.41 -36.93
N GLU A 219 15.40 -33.81 -35.67
CA GLU A 219 16.48 -34.40 -34.88
C GLU A 219 16.98 -35.72 -35.49
N ALA A 220 16.05 -36.59 -35.94
CA ALA A 220 16.38 -37.81 -36.67
C ALA A 220 17.11 -37.52 -37.99
N PHE A 221 16.62 -36.57 -38.78
CA PHE A 221 17.24 -36.20 -40.05
C PHE A 221 18.62 -35.54 -39.90
N LEU A 222 18.85 -34.76 -38.83
CA LEU A 222 20.16 -34.24 -38.48
C LEU A 222 21.14 -35.39 -38.16
N LYS A 223 20.73 -36.38 -37.35
CA LYS A 223 21.57 -37.56 -37.03
C LYS A 223 21.93 -38.36 -38.29
N ILE A 224 20.97 -38.57 -39.20
CA ILE A 224 21.20 -39.19 -40.51
C ILE A 224 22.19 -38.35 -41.33
N THR A 225 21.99 -37.03 -41.43
CA THR A 225 22.86 -36.11 -42.19
C THR A 225 24.30 -36.14 -41.68
N LEU A 226 24.50 -36.09 -40.35
CA LEU A 226 25.82 -36.19 -39.72
C LEU A 226 26.49 -37.54 -40.02
N GLN A 227 25.73 -38.65 -39.99
CA GLN A 227 26.25 -39.98 -40.33
C GLN A 227 26.64 -40.07 -41.82
N VAL A 228 25.86 -39.49 -42.73
CA VAL A 228 26.16 -39.42 -44.17
C VAL A 228 27.41 -38.56 -44.41
N MET A 229 27.50 -37.36 -43.85
CA MET A 229 28.67 -36.48 -44.00
C MET A 229 29.96 -37.12 -43.46
N ARG A 230 29.87 -37.87 -42.34
CA ARG A 230 31.00 -38.66 -41.81
C ARG A 230 31.37 -39.82 -42.74
N ARG A 231 30.40 -40.55 -43.33
CA ARG A 231 30.67 -41.57 -44.38
C ARG A 231 31.32 -40.97 -45.62
N MET A 232 30.94 -39.75 -46.01
CA MET A 232 31.54 -38.98 -47.12
C MET A 232 32.93 -38.38 -46.77
N LYS A 233 33.54 -38.77 -45.65
CA LYS A 233 34.84 -38.27 -45.14
C LYS A 233 34.90 -36.78 -44.79
N HIS A 234 33.77 -36.06 -44.83
CA HIS A 234 33.68 -34.65 -44.44
C HIS A 234 33.54 -34.47 -42.91
N GLY A 235 34.36 -35.20 -42.13
CA GLY A 235 34.29 -35.24 -40.66
C GLY A 235 34.22 -33.86 -40.00
N LYS A 236 35.25 -33.01 -40.23
CA LYS A 236 35.30 -31.62 -39.71
C LYS A 236 34.05 -30.78 -40.03
N LEU A 237 33.40 -31.06 -41.17
CA LEU A 237 32.21 -30.34 -41.64
C LEU A 237 30.94 -30.87 -40.95
N ALA A 238 30.87 -32.18 -40.71
CA ALA A 238 29.86 -32.78 -39.84
C ALA A 238 30.02 -32.32 -38.38
N ASP A 239 31.25 -32.26 -37.85
CA ASP A 239 31.51 -31.82 -36.49
C ASP A 239 31.19 -30.33 -36.30
N SER A 240 31.47 -29.50 -37.32
CA SER A 240 31.07 -28.08 -37.35
C SER A 240 29.54 -27.92 -37.45
N LEU A 241 28.86 -28.74 -38.25
CA LEU A 241 27.39 -28.79 -38.29
C LEU A 241 26.82 -29.23 -36.94
N GLN A 242 27.37 -30.27 -36.31
CA GLN A 242 26.91 -30.77 -35.01
C GLN A 242 27.05 -29.69 -33.92
N ASN A 243 28.19 -28.99 -33.86
CA ASN A 243 28.40 -27.91 -32.89
C ASN A 243 27.45 -26.72 -33.11
N ARG A 244 27.24 -26.28 -34.36
CA ARG A 244 26.30 -25.18 -34.66
C ARG A 244 24.84 -25.60 -34.47
N ALA A 245 24.48 -26.83 -34.83
CA ALA A 245 23.12 -27.34 -34.65
C ALA A 245 22.81 -27.56 -33.17
N CYS A 246 23.70 -28.17 -32.37
CA CYS A 246 23.50 -28.38 -30.93
C CYS A 246 23.15 -27.06 -30.20
N GLY A 247 23.90 -25.98 -30.47
CA GLY A 247 23.61 -24.64 -29.92
C GLY A 247 22.26 -24.05 -30.36
N ALA A 248 21.75 -24.42 -31.54
CA ALA A 248 20.42 -24.03 -32.01
C ALA A 248 19.30 -24.99 -31.54
N MET A 249 19.62 -26.25 -31.21
CA MET A 249 18.65 -27.30 -30.92
C MET A 249 18.37 -27.45 -29.42
N CYS A 250 19.38 -27.33 -28.57
CA CYS A 250 19.24 -27.49 -27.13
C CYS A 250 18.23 -26.53 -26.46
N PRO A 251 18.09 -25.25 -26.86
CA PRO A 251 17.06 -24.36 -26.32
C PRO A 251 15.63 -24.92 -26.43
N TYR A 252 15.31 -25.73 -27.45
CA TYR A 252 13.97 -26.31 -27.60
C TYR A 252 13.68 -27.39 -26.54
N LYS A 253 14.65 -28.26 -26.21
CA LYS A 253 14.51 -29.24 -25.11
C LYS A 253 14.32 -28.53 -23.77
N LEU A 254 15.17 -27.53 -23.48
CA LEU A 254 15.07 -26.71 -22.26
C LEU A 254 13.72 -25.98 -22.16
N LYS A 255 13.24 -25.38 -23.25
CA LYS A 255 11.91 -24.75 -23.32
C LYS A 255 10.77 -25.75 -23.10
N SER A 256 10.81 -26.94 -23.72
CA SER A 256 9.79 -27.98 -23.53
C SER A 256 9.73 -28.45 -22.07
N SER A 257 10.89 -28.60 -21.43
CA SER A 257 11.01 -28.92 -19.99
C SER A 257 10.45 -27.82 -19.09
N LEU A 258 10.90 -26.57 -19.27
CA LEU A 258 10.43 -25.42 -18.48
C LEU A 258 8.93 -25.14 -18.69
N LYS A 259 8.41 -25.34 -19.91
CA LYS A 259 6.96 -25.28 -20.19
C LYS A 259 6.22 -26.33 -19.37
N LYS A 260 6.64 -27.61 -19.41
CA LYS A 260 6.03 -28.68 -18.60
C LYS A 260 6.15 -28.42 -17.09
N LYS A 261 7.25 -27.81 -16.62
CA LYS A 261 7.50 -27.49 -15.21
C LYS A 261 6.66 -26.30 -14.68
N PHE A 262 6.31 -25.32 -15.51
CA PHE A 262 5.66 -24.06 -15.07
C PHE A 262 4.31 -23.72 -15.72
N GLN A 263 3.83 -24.50 -16.70
CA GLN A 263 2.52 -24.30 -17.34
C GLN A 263 1.35 -24.38 -16.33
N CYS A 264 1.49 -25.19 -15.29
CA CYS A 264 0.50 -25.40 -14.23
C CYS A 264 1.07 -25.01 -12.87
N VAL A 265 0.24 -24.44 -11.99
CA VAL A 265 0.59 -24.18 -10.58
C VAL A 265 -0.37 -24.91 -9.65
N PHE A 266 0.18 -25.55 -8.63
CA PHE A 266 -0.59 -26.22 -7.59
C PHE A 266 -0.97 -25.24 -6.48
N GLU A 267 -2.25 -24.86 -6.44
CA GLU A 267 -2.84 -24.11 -5.32
C GLU A 267 -3.04 -25.01 -4.08
N GLY A 268 -1.94 -25.44 -3.45
CA GLY A 268 -1.94 -26.19 -2.17
C GLY A 268 -1.40 -27.63 -2.27
N ILE A 269 -2.07 -28.56 -1.59
CA ILE A 269 -1.60 -29.95 -1.37
C ILE A 269 -1.34 -30.68 -2.70
N ALA A 270 -0.13 -31.22 -2.85
CA ALA A 270 0.45 -31.66 -4.12
C ALA A 270 -0.08 -33.00 -4.68
N LYS A 271 0.39 -33.30 -5.91
CA LYS A 271 0.21 -34.51 -6.73
C LYS A 271 -1.19 -34.77 -7.32
N GLU A 272 -2.30 -34.58 -6.60
CA GLU A 272 -3.65 -34.96 -7.08
C GLU A 272 -4.74 -33.88 -6.86
N GLY A 273 -4.45 -32.65 -7.30
CA GLY A 273 -5.46 -31.61 -7.51
C GLY A 273 -5.58 -31.28 -8.99
N ASN A 274 -6.75 -30.83 -9.46
CA ASN A 274 -6.90 -30.32 -10.82
C ASN A 274 -5.85 -29.22 -11.07
N PRO A 275 -4.93 -29.37 -12.04
CA PRO A 275 -3.87 -28.41 -12.26
C PRO A 275 -4.43 -27.17 -12.96
N THR A 276 -4.37 -26.01 -12.31
CA THR A 276 -4.79 -24.74 -12.95
C THR A 276 -3.63 -24.15 -13.74
N LEU A 277 -3.91 -23.70 -14.96
CA LEU A 277 -2.90 -23.08 -15.82
C LEU A 277 -2.45 -21.74 -15.24
N LEU A 278 -1.13 -21.53 -15.13
CA LEU A 278 -0.55 -20.28 -14.60
C LEU A 278 -1.08 -19.06 -15.37
N ASN A 279 -1.16 -19.17 -16.69
CA ASN A 279 -1.66 -18.12 -17.58
C ASN A 279 -3.14 -17.73 -17.34
N GLN A 280 -3.95 -18.53 -16.62
CA GLN A 280 -5.35 -18.20 -16.30
C GLN A 280 -5.49 -17.42 -14.98
N ILE A 281 -4.69 -17.74 -13.96
CA ILE A 281 -4.74 -17.06 -12.65
C ILE A 281 -3.81 -15.83 -12.61
N TYR A 282 -2.67 -15.88 -13.32
CA TYR A 282 -1.62 -14.87 -13.21
C TYR A 282 -2.16 -13.46 -13.47
N THR A 283 -1.96 -12.59 -12.50
CA THR A 283 -2.24 -11.16 -12.56
C THR A 283 -0.88 -10.46 -12.54
N GLU A 284 -0.66 -9.51 -13.46
CA GLU A 284 0.62 -8.82 -13.59
C GLU A 284 0.95 -8.11 -12.28
N LEU A 285 2.16 -8.28 -11.76
CA LEU A 285 2.61 -7.63 -10.52
C LEU A 285 3.10 -6.19 -10.80
N TYR A 286 2.90 -5.28 -9.85
CA TYR A 286 3.44 -3.93 -9.97
C TYR A 286 4.91 -3.89 -9.52
N ILE A 287 5.81 -3.50 -10.43
CA ILE A 287 7.27 -3.45 -10.25
C ILE A 287 7.76 -2.02 -10.52
N THR A 288 8.59 -1.48 -9.63
CA THR A 288 9.26 -0.18 -9.82
C THR A 288 10.78 -0.28 -9.63
N GLU A 289 11.51 0.74 -10.08
CA GLU A 289 12.94 0.86 -9.80
C GLU A 289 13.15 1.04 -8.28
N GLY A 290 13.89 0.11 -7.68
CA GLY A 290 14.24 0.15 -6.27
C GLY A 290 15.51 0.97 -6.07
N ARG A 291 15.64 1.59 -4.90
CA ARG A 291 16.91 2.17 -4.45
C ARG A 291 17.58 1.21 -3.46
N PHE A 292 18.92 1.23 -3.41
CA PHE A 292 19.64 0.72 -2.25
C PHE A 292 19.30 1.58 -1.03
N THR A 293 18.27 1.17 -0.28
CA THR A 293 17.93 1.75 1.02
C THR A 293 18.75 1.08 2.12
N GLU A 294 18.91 1.77 3.25
CA GLU A 294 19.26 1.08 4.49
C GLU A 294 18.28 -0.07 4.76
N VAL A 295 18.77 -1.12 5.44
CA VAL A 295 17.97 -2.31 5.73
C VAL A 295 16.78 -1.93 6.62
N SER A 296 15.57 -1.99 6.06
CA SER A 296 14.36 -1.81 6.88
C SER A 296 14.15 -3.03 7.76
N TYR A 297 14.47 -2.87 9.04
CA TYR A 297 14.22 -3.87 10.08
C TYR A 297 12.75 -3.97 10.49
N GLU A 298 11.84 -3.16 9.90
CA GLU A 298 10.40 -3.20 10.19
C GLU A 298 9.76 -4.53 9.77
N HIS A 299 8.80 -5.02 10.56
CA HIS A 299 8.09 -6.26 10.27
C HIS A 299 7.25 -6.16 8.98
N GLU A 300 7.12 -7.27 8.24
CA GLU A 300 6.48 -7.30 6.91
C GLU A 300 5.07 -6.68 6.91
N VAL A 301 4.30 -6.86 7.98
CA VAL A 301 2.96 -6.27 8.16
C VAL A 301 2.97 -4.74 8.10
N ARG A 302 3.97 -4.07 8.69
CA ARG A 302 4.12 -2.62 8.61
C ARG A 302 4.55 -2.17 7.21
N GLN A 303 5.39 -2.96 6.55
CA GLN A 303 5.78 -2.70 5.16
C GLN A 303 4.56 -2.80 4.21
N ILE A 304 3.66 -3.77 4.40
CA ILE A 304 2.39 -3.89 3.65
C ILE A 304 1.49 -2.69 3.91
N GLU A 305 1.29 -2.33 5.18
CA GLU A 305 0.48 -1.18 5.58
C GLU A 305 1.06 0.16 5.07
N ALA A 306 2.37 0.26 4.84
CA ALA A 306 3.01 1.44 4.26
C ALA A 306 2.96 1.44 2.72
N ALA A 307 3.21 0.28 2.08
CA ALA A 307 3.18 0.13 0.63
C ALA A 307 1.76 0.36 0.06
N SER A 308 0.72 -0.18 0.71
CA SER A 308 -0.69 0.05 0.36
C SER A 308 -1.22 1.47 0.63
N ARG A 309 -0.36 2.40 1.08
CA ARG A 309 -0.63 3.85 1.19
C ARG A 309 0.11 4.69 0.13
N LYS A 310 1.01 4.11 -0.66
CA LYS A 310 1.68 4.81 -1.77
C LYS A 310 0.71 4.94 -2.96
N SER A 311 0.83 6.02 -3.73
CA SER A 311 0.07 6.20 -4.97
C SER A 311 0.84 5.72 -6.20
N ASP A 312 0.18 4.90 -7.02
CA ASP A 312 0.76 4.24 -8.20
C ASP A 312 1.32 5.20 -9.26
N GLY A 313 0.86 6.46 -9.30
CA GLY A 313 1.17 7.42 -10.37
C GLY A 313 2.54 8.12 -10.29
N ILE A 314 3.42 7.79 -9.33
CA ILE A 314 4.63 8.59 -9.02
C ILE A 314 5.96 7.87 -9.29
N GLU A 315 6.01 6.54 -9.19
CA GLU A 315 7.20 5.74 -9.50
C GLU A 315 7.04 5.08 -10.90
N PRO A 316 8.06 5.08 -11.78
CA PRO A 316 7.92 4.51 -13.12
C PRO A 316 7.72 2.99 -13.05
N LYS A 317 6.59 2.50 -13.58
CA LYS A 317 6.32 1.06 -13.69
C LYS A 317 7.25 0.42 -14.71
N ILE A 318 8.05 -0.54 -14.27
CA ILE A 318 8.85 -1.41 -15.13
C ILE A 318 7.98 -2.61 -15.53
N LYS A 319 7.88 -2.90 -16.84
CA LYS A 319 7.24 -4.16 -17.28
C LYS A 319 8.22 -5.33 -17.13
N GLN A 320 7.67 -6.53 -16.96
CA GLN A 320 8.42 -7.78 -16.91
C GLN A 320 9.32 -8.03 -18.15
N GLU A 321 8.93 -7.52 -19.33
CA GLU A 321 9.71 -7.56 -20.58
C GLU A 321 10.82 -6.50 -20.67
N ASP A 322 10.80 -5.49 -19.80
CA ASP A 322 11.67 -4.32 -19.85
C ASP A 322 12.79 -4.37 -18.79
N ILE A 323 12.79 -5.38 -17.90
CA ILE A 323 13.74 -5.56 -16.78
C ILE A 323 15.23 -5.54 -17.20
N PHE A 324 15.55 -5.93 -18.43
CA PHE A 324 16.93 -5.90 -18.98
C PHE A 324 17.11 -4.90 -20.13
N LYS A 325 16.25 -3.88 -20.22
CA LYS A 325 16.37 -2.78 -21.20
C LYS A 325 16.95 -1.54 -20.53
N LEU A 326 17.71 -0.76 -21.30
CA LEU A 326 18.32 0.50 -20.84
C LEU A 326 17.24 1.47 -20.35
N SER A 327 17.42 2.03 -19.15
CA SER A 327 16.66 3.20 -18.71
C SER A 327 17.20 4.44 -19.43
N THR A 328 16.32 5.41 -19.69
CA THR A 328 16.58 6.57 -20.58
C THR A 328 17.63 7.57 -20.05
N GLU A 329 18.32 7.26 -18.95
CA GLU A 329 19.29 8.13 -18.27
C GLU A 329 20.67 7.45 -18.07
N ARG A 330 20.91 6.22 -18.56
CA ARG A 330 22.23 5.55 -18.48
C ARG A 330 22.65 4.89 -19.80
N ASP A 331 23.90 5.11 -20.19
CA ASP A 331 24.52 4.49 -21.38
C ASP A 331 25.10 3.08 -21.11
N GLU A 332 25.06 2.59 -19.86
CA GLU A 332 25.67 1.31 -19.45
C GLU A 332 24.67 0.13 -19.50
N PRO A 333 25.05 -1.04 -20.05
CA PRO A 333 24.16 -2.18 -20.21
C PRO A 333 23.96 -2.97 -18.91
N ILE A 334 22.71 -3.10 -18.46
CA ILE A 334 22.32 -3.87 -17.27
C ILE A 334 22.69 -5.36 -17.42
N ARG A 335 23.58 -5.86 -16.56
CA ARG A 335 23.95 -7.27 -16.40
C ARG A 335 23.17 -7.92 -15.25
N THR A 336 23.25 -7.33 -14.06
CA THR A 336 22.78 -7.89 -12.79
C THR A 336 21.60 -7.10 -12.24
N VAL A 337 20.44 -7.76 -12.13
CA VAL A 337 19.23 -7.20 -11.52
C VAL A 337 18.95 -7.88 -10.19
N MET A 338 18.73 -7.09 -9.14
CA MET A 338 18.21 -7.59 -7.85
C MET A 338 16.76 -7.15 -7.64
N THR A 339 15.85 -8.11 -7.47
CA THR A 339 14.43 -7.87 -7.21
C THR A 339 14.11 -8.13 -5.75
N THR A 340 13.77 -7.06 -5.04
CA THR A 340 13.38 -7.06 -3.63
C THR A 340 11.87 -7.10 -3.46
N GLY A 341 11.41 -7.59 -2.30
CA GLY A 341 10.01 -7.52 -1.89
C GLY A 341 9.73 -8.43 -0.68
N VAL A 342 8.63 -8.20 0.02
CA VAL A 342 8.20 -8.98 1.20
C VAL A 342 7.90 -10.47 0.87
N ALA A 343 7.65 -11.30 1.88
CA ALA A 343 7.17 -12.67 1.67
C ALA A 343 5.82 -12.71 0.93
N GLY A 344 5.51 -13.82 0.27
CA GLY A 344 4.23 -14.03 -0.42
C GLY A 344 3.94 -13.11 -1.61
N ILE A 345 4.78 -12.11 -1.90
CA ILE A 345 4.53 -11.02 -2.87
C ILE A 345 4.56 -11.47 -4.35
N GLY A 346 4.93 -12.73 -4.59
CA GLY A 346 4.94 -13.34 -5.93
C GLY A 346 6.30 -13.37 -6.63
N LYS A 347 7.43 -13.07 -5.96
CA LYS A 347 8.79 -13.09 -6.56
C LYS A 347 9.08 -14.38 -7.35
N THR A 348 8.87 -15.55 -6.74
CA THR A 348 9.02 -16.87 -7.38
C THR A 348 8.04 -17.10 -8.53
N VAL A 349 6.81 -16.58 -8.42
CA VAL A 349 5.80 -16.71 -9.48
C VAL A 349 6.14 -15.81 -10.67
N LEU A 350 6.75 -14.65 -10.44
CA LEU A 350 7.25 -13.72 -11.46
C LEU A 350 8.40 -14.36 -12.26
N THR A 351 9.37 -14.98 -11.60
CA THR A 351 10.50 -15.66 -12.26
C THR A 351 10.05 -16.91 -13.01
N GLN A 352 9.14 -17.71 -12.44
CA GLN A 352 8.48 -18.83 -13.14
C GLN A 352 7.69 -18.36 -14.37
N LYS A 353 6.91 -17.28 -14.25
CA LYS A 353 6.15 -16.70 -15.38
C LYS A 353 7.08 -16.20 -16.49
N PHE A 354 8.21 -15.57 -16.14
CA PHE A 354 9.21 -15.12 -17.11
C PHE A 354 9.80 -16.30 -17.89
N ALA A 355 10.15 -17.39 -17.20
CA ALA A 355 10.63 -18.62 -17.83
C ALA A 355 9.55 -19.26 -18.72
N LEU A 356 8.28 -19.27 -18.30
CA LEU A 356 7.16 -19.76 -19.09
C LEU A 356 6.92 -18.92 -20.36
N ASP A 357 6.88 -17.58 -20.26
CA ASP A 357 6.66 -16.72 -21.43
C ASP A 357 7.81 -16.78 -22.45
N TRP A 358 9.05 -17.00 -21.98
CA TRP A 358 10.19 -17.29 -22.85
C TRP A 358 10.09 -18.66 -23.52
N ALA A 359 9.59 -19.68 -22.81
CA ALA A 359 9.37 -21.03 -23.32
C ALA A 359 8.18 -21.12 -24.30
N GLU A 360 7.11 -20.37 -24.06
CA GLU A 360 5.96 -20.21 -24.96
C GLU A 360 6.23 -19.23 -26.12
N GLY A 361 7.44 -18.66 -26.21
CA GLY A 361 7.86 -17.79 -27.32
C GLY A 361 7.33 -16.35 -27.28
N LYS A 362 6.55 -15.99 -26.24
CA LYS A 362 5.81 -14.72 -26.13
C LYS A 362 6.71 -13.50 -25.92
N GLY A 363 7.82 -13.66 -25.20
CA GLY A 363 8.70 -12.54 -24.84
C GLY A 363 10.17 -12.94 -24.68
N ASN A 364 11.05 -11.96 -24.51
CA ASN A 364 12.46 -12.12 -24.14
C ASN A 364 13.32 -13.07 -25.02
N GLN A 365 12.95 -13.25 -26.30
CA GLN A 365 13.68 -14.12 -27.25
C GLN A 365 15.09 -13.62 -27.64
N HIS A 366 15.54 -12.48 -27.10
CA HIS A 366 16.93 -12.02 -27.17
C HIS A 366 17.88 -12.78 -26.21
N ILE A 367 17.31 -13.63 -25.34
CA ILE A 367 18.03 -14.52 -24.41
C ILE A 367 17.96 -15.94 -24.97
N GLN A 368 19.10 -16.62 -25.06
CA GLN A 368 19.22 -17.93 -25.72
C GLN A 368 19.02 -19.12 -24.77
N PHE A 369 19.30 -18.93 -23.48
CA PHE A 369 19.09 -19.91 -22.41
C PHE A 369 18.65 -19.20 -21.14
N ILE A 370 17.67 -19.77 -20.42
CA ILE A 370 17.28 -19.34 -19.08
C ILE A 370 17.49 -20.52 -18.13
N PHE A 371 18.30 -20.34 -17.10
CA PHE A 371 18.49 -21.31 -16.03
C PHE A 371 17.96 -20.73 -14.72
N LEU A 372 16.92 -21.36 -14.16
CA LEU A 372 16.32 -20.99 -12.88
C LEU A 372 16.84 -21.94 -11.79
N PHE A 373 17.48 -21.39 -10.76
CA PHE A 373 17.93 -22.10 -9.57
C PHE A 373 17.32 -21.47 -8.32
N SER A 374 16.86 -22.25 -7.36
CA SER A 374 16.53 -21.74 -6.03
C SER A 374 17.72 -21.88 -5.08
N PHE A 375 17.96 -20.88 -4.23
CA PHE A 375 18.94 -21.02 -3.13
C PHE A 375 18.58 -22.17 -2.18
N ARG A 376 17.29 -22.53 -2.06
CA ARG A 376 16.82 -23.73 -1.33
C ARG A 376 17.49 -25.02 -1.84
N GLU A 377 17.58 -25.15 -3.16
CA GLU A 377 18.16 -26.31 -3.83
C GLU A 377 19.69 -26.26 -3.77
N LEU A 378 20.30 -25.10 -4.02
CA LEU A 378 21.75 -24.89 -3.96
C LEU A 378 22.33 -25.14 -2.56
N ASN A 379 21.59 -24.80 -1.49
CA ASN A 379 22.00 -25.06 -0.10
C ASN A 379 22.25 -26.55 0.20
N VAL A 380 21.55 -27.48 -0.45
CA VAL A 380 21.75 -28.94 -0.29
C VAL A 380 23.12 -29.38 -0.82
N LEU A 381 23.63 -28.65 -1.80
CA LEU A 381 24.84 -29.00 -2.54
C LEU A 381 26.11 -28.34 -1.97
N ARG A 382 25.98 -27.56 -0.87
CA ARG A 382 27.06 -26.74 -0.26
C ARG A 382 28.38 -27.48 0.01
N GLU A 383 28.34 -28.77 0.31
CA GLU A 383 29.50 -29.59 0.71
C GLU A 383 30.17 -30.30 -0.48
N LYS A 384 29.59 -30.18 -1.67
CA LYS A 384 30.11 -30.74 -2.92
C LYS A 384 30.82 -29.64 -3.72
N ARG A 385 31.75 -30.07 -4.58
CA ARG A 385 32.37 -29.20 -5.58
C ARG A 385 31.74 -29.46 -6.95
N PHE A 386 31.51 -28.40 -7.71
CA PHE A 386 30.91 -28.42 -9.04
C PHE A 386 31.62 -27.40 -9.92
N SER A 387 31.86 -27.75 -11.18
CA SER A 387 32.06 -26.76 -12.24
C SER A 387 30.70 -26.21 -12.69
N LEU A 388 30.68 -25.08 -13.40
CA LEU A 388 29.42 -24.51 -13.90
C LEU A 388 28.71 -25.46 -14.88
N VAL A 389 29.48 -26.19 -15.69
CA VAL A 389 28.95 -27.21 -16.61
C VAL A 389 28.31 -28.37 -15.84
N GLU A 390 28.94 -28.84 -14.75
CA GLU A 390 28.37 -29.89 -13.90
C GLU A 390 27.12 -29.44 -13.14
N LEU A 391 27.09 -28.20 -12.64
CA LEU A 391 25.93 -27.64 -11.93
C LEU A 391 24.71 -27.52 -12.86
N VAL A 392 24.89 -26.96 -14.07
CA VAL A 392 23.80 -26.87 -15.07
C VAL A 392 23.31 -28.28 -15.45
N ASN A 393 24.22 -29.22 -15.72
CA ASN A 393 23.87 -30.60 -16.07
C ASN A 393 23.26 -31.42 -14.91
N HIS A 394 23.34 -30.94 -13.66
CA HIS A 394 22.69 -31.58 -12.51
C HIS A 394 21.22 -31.18 -12.38
N PHE A 395 20.90 -29.91 -12.62
CA PHE A 395 19.53 -29.38 -12.55
C PHE A 395 18.75 -29.49 -13.85
N PHE A 396 19.46 -29.54 -14.99
CA PHE A 396 18.90 -29.62 -16.34
C PHE A 396 19.57 -30.80 -17.09
N PRO A 397 19.21 -32.06 -16.78
CA PRO A 397 19.86 -33.24 -17.37
C PRO A 397 19.74 -33.30 -18.90
N GLU A 398 18.77 -32.60 -19.50
CA GLU A 398 18.61 -32.46 -20.96
C GLU A 398 19.82 -31.78 -21.63
N MET A 399 20.55 -30.93 -20.89
CA MET A 399 21.78 -30.28 -21.34
C MET A 399 22.94 -31.28 -21.50
N LYS A 400 22.91 -32.37 -20.71
CA LYS A 400 23.96 -33.40 -20.65
C LYS A 400 23.91 -34.36 -21.84
N GLU A 401 22.72 -34.60 -22.41
CA GLU A 401 22.55 -35.44 -23.60
C GLU A 401 23.06 -34.77 -24.89
N GLU A 402 22.95 -33.44 -24.98
CA GLU A 402 23.31 -32.65 -26.17
C GLU A 402 24.81 -32.33 -26.25
N GLY A 403 25.51 -32.30 -25.11
CA GLY A 403 26.97 -32.09 -25.06
C GLY A 403 27.42 -30.63 -25.17
N ILE A 404 26.65 -29.67 -24.62
CA ILE A 404 27.06 -28.26 -24.61
C ILE A 404 28.16 -28.02 -23.57
N CYS A 405 29.29 -27.47 -24.04
CA CYS A 405 30.46 -27.14 -23.21
C CYS A 405 30.92 -25.67 -23.30
N ARG A 406 30.14 -24.78 -23.93
CA ARG A 406 30.57 -23.39 -24.24
C ARG A 406 29.50 -22.33 -23.99
N PHE A 407 29.18 -22.09 -22.73
CA PHE A 407 28.24 -21.03 -22.34
C PHE A 407 28.73 -19.60 -22.69
N GLN A 408 30.04 -19.40 -22.86
CA GLN A 408 30.66 -18.11 -23.24
C GLN A 408 30.19 -17.59 -24.62
N ASP A 409 29.81 -18.48 -25.55
CA ASP A 409 29.39 -18.15 -26.92
C ASP A 409 27.94 -17.60 -27.02
N PHE A 410 27.18 -17.60 -25.92
CA PHE A 410 25.72 -17.37 -25.88
C PHE A 410 25.29 -16.35 -24.83
N ARG A 411 24.18 -15.63 -25.09
CA ARG A 411 23.54 -14.75 -24.08
C ARG A 411 22.57 -15.57 -23.22
N ALA A 412 23.11 -16.13 -22.14
CA ALA A 412 22.34 -16.83 -21.10
C ALA A 412 21.83 -15.87 -20.01
N LEU A 413 20.74 -16.24 -19.33
CA LEU A 413 20.23 -15.63 -18.11
C LEU A 413 20.27 -16.65 -16.98
N PHE A 414 20.93 -16.31 -15.88
CA PHE A 414 20.92 -17.06 -14.62
C PHE A 414 19.96 -16.37 -13.65
N ILE A 415 18.91 -17.08 -13.22
CA ILE A 415 17.96 -16.59 -12.23
C ILE A 415 18.17 -17.36 -10.92
N PHE A 416 18.46 -16.63 -9.84
CA PHE A 416 18.67 -17.15 -8.49
C PHE A 416 17.54 -16.69 -7.57
N ASP A 417 16.62 -17.59 -7.24
CA ASP A 417 15.42 -17.29 -6.46
C ASP A 417 15.64 -17.56 -4.95
N GLY A 418 15.36 -16.56 -4.11
CA GLY A 418 15.36 -16.68 -2.64
C GLY A 418 16.71 -16.46 -1.94
N LEU A 419 17.44 -15.39 -2.24
CA LEU A 419 18.70 -15.04 -1.55
C LEU A 419 18.52 -14.87 -0.03
N ASP A 420 17.33 -14.49 0.44
CA ASP A 420 16.98 -14.45 1.87
C ASP A 420 17.03 -15.82 2.58
N GLU A 421 17.21 -16.90 1.82
CA GLU A 421 17.30 -18.26 2.30
C GLU A 421 18.70 -18.88 2.06
N CYS A 422 19.64 -18.11 1.48
CA CYS A 422 21.02 -18.53 1.21
C CYS A 422 21.79 -18.81 2.51
N ARG A 423 22.56 -19.91 2.53
CA ARG A 423 23.44 -20.31 3.63
C ARG A 423 24.91 -20.45 3.20
N LEU A 424 25.25 -19.97 2.01
CA LEU A 424 26.60 -19.96 1.44
C LEU A 424 27.31 -18.66 1.84
N LEU A 425 28.58 -18.74 2.23
CA LEU A 425 29.37 -17.57 2.65
C LEU A 425 29.93 -16.84 1.41
N LEU A 426 29.12 -15.97 0.81
CA LEU A 426 29.49 -15.17 -0.36
C LEU A 426 30.49 -14.06 0.00
N ASP A 427 31.78 -14.41 0.13
CA ASP A 427 32.86 -13.45 0.41
C ASP A 427 33.28 -12.71 -0.88
N PHE A 428 32.71 -11.53 -1.09
CA PHE A 428 33.01 -10.65 -2.23
C PHE A 428 34.41 -9.99 -2.17
N HIS A 429 35.23 -10.23 -1.15
CA HIS A 429 36.56 -9.62 -1.00
C HIS A 429 37.73 -10.63 -1.06
N LYS A 430 37.53 -11.91 -0.69
CA LYS A 430 38.60 -12.91 -0.57
C LYS A 430 38.44 -14.17 -1.44
N THR A 431 37.34 -14.31 -2.18
CA THR A 431 37.11 -15.46 -3.06
C THR A 431 38.06 -15.51 -4.26
N ASP A 432 38.59 -16.71 -4.53
CA ASP A 432 39.42 -17.03 -5.70
C ASP A 432 38.76 -16.62 -7.02
N ILE A 433 39.58 -16.17 -7.99
CA ILE A 433 39.09 -15.68 -9.29
C ILE A 433 38.96 -16.85 -10.26
N LEU A 434 37.73 -17.26 -10.54
CA LEU A 434 37.41 -18.33 -11.49
C LEU A 434 37.12 -17.76 -12.89
N THR A 435 37.78 -18.30 -13.92
CA THR A 435 37.57 -17.88 -15.32
C THR A 435 37.22 -19.02 -16.27
N ASP A 436 37.57 -20.27 -15.93
CA ASP A 436 37.12 -21.46 -16.67
C ASP A 436 35.76 -21.96 -16.14
N VAL A 437 34.88 -22.37 -17.04
CA VAL A 437 33.55 -22.92 -16.69
C VAL A 437 33.59 -24.42 -16.36
N THR A 438 34.73 -25.09 -16.58
CA THR A 438 34.96 -26.53 -16.39
C THR A 438 35.74 -26.87 -15.12
N GLU A 439 36.26 -25.87 -14.39
CA GLU A 439 36.95 -26.07 -13.12
C GLU A 439 35.97 -26.22 -11.95
N SER A 440 36.14 -27.25 -11.11
CA SER A 440 35.18 -27.59 -10.05
C SER A 440 35.51 -26.93 -8.70
N THR A 441 34.78 -25.87 -8.35
CA THR A 441 34.89 -25.15 -7.07
C THR A 441 33.76 -25.48 -6.10
N SER A 442 33.83 -24.97 -4.86
CA SER A 442 32.65 -24.90 -3.99
C SER A 442 31.65 -23.85 -4.53
N LEU A 443 30.38 -23.95 -4.12
CA LEU A 443 29.28 -23.17 -4.70
C LEU A 443 29.28 -21.70 -4.30
N ASP A 444 29.78 -21.38 -3.11
CA ASP A 444 30.04 -20.01 -2.64
C ASP A 444 31.00 -19.26 -3.59
N VAL A 445 32.13 -19.87 -3.92
CA VAL A 445 33.12 -19.33 -4.88
C VAL A 445 32.51 -19.22 -6.28
N LEU A 446 31.78 -20.25 -6.72
CA LEU A 446 31.19 -20.31 -8.06
C LEU A 446 30.15 -19.18 -8.26
N LEU A 447 29.20 -19.06 -7.34
CA LEU A 447 28.15 -18.03 -7.39
C LEU A 447 28.74 -16.61 -7.25
N THR A 448 29.71 -16.42 -6.37
CA THR A 448 30.38 -15.11 -6.20
C THR A 448 31.07 -14.67 -7.50
N ASN A 449 31.72 -15.59 -8.24
CA ASN A 449 32.32 -15.28 -9.54
C ASN A 449 31.29 -15.02 -10.66
N ILE A 450 30.12 -15.67 -10.63
CA ILE A 450 29.02 -15.38 -11.58
C ILE A 450 28.44 -13.99 -11.31
N ILE A 451 28.21 -13.62 -10.04
CA ILE A 451 27.65 -12.32 -9.65
C ILE A 451 28.64 -11.19 -9.96
N ARG A 452 29.93 -11.35 -9.59
CA ARG A 452 31.02 -10.43 -9.95
C ARG A 452 31.23 -10.25 -11.47
N GLY A 453 30.79 -11.21 -12.29
CA GLY A 453 31.01 -11.20 -13.74
C GLY A 453 32.41 -11.62 -14.19
N THR A 454 33.26 -12.10 -13.28
CA THR A 454 34.53 -12.76 -13.62
C THR A 454 34.29 -14.07 -14.38
N LEU A 455 33.23 -14.80 -14.02
CA LEU A 455 32.74 -15.96 -14.77
C LEU A 455 31.51 -15.57 -15.62
N LEU A 456 31.58 -15.87 -16.92
CA LEU A 456 30.56 -15.51 -17.92
C LEU A 456 30.17 -14.02 -17.91
N SER A 457 31.11 -13.14 -18.23
CA SER A 457 30.91 -11.68 -18.35
C SER A 457 29.80 -11.26 -19.34
N SER A 458 29.41 -12.14 -20.28
CA SER A 458 28.32 -11.94 -21.25
C SER A 458 26.92 -12.37 -20.77
N ALA A 459 26.81 -13.08 -19.65
CA ALA A 459 25.53 -13.57 -19.13
C ALA A 459 24.78 -12.51 -18.30
N CYS A 460 23.46 -12.48 -18.39
CA CYS A 460 22.61 -11.69 -17.49
C CYS A 460 22.36 -12.47 -16.18
N VAL A 461 22.19 -11.77 -15.07
CA VAL A 461 21.92 -12.35 -13.75
C VAL A 461 20.68 -11.68 -13.14
N TRP A 462 19.75 -12.47 -12.60
CA TRP A 462 18.58 -11.99 -11.87
C TRP A 462 18.51 -12.66 -10.51
N ILE A 463 18.44 -11.87 -9.44
CA ILE A 463 18.43 -12.37 -8.06
C ILE A 463 17.15 -11.90 -7.38
N THR A 464 16.39 -12.79 -6.74
CA THR A 464 15.23 -12.41 -5.92
C THR A 464 15.52 -12.52 -4.42
N THR A 465 15.03 -11.58 -3.62
CA THR A 465 15.34 -11.51 -2.19
C THR A 465 14.28 -10.76 -1.37
N ARG A 466 14.33 -10.86 -0.04
CA ARG A 466 13.67 -9.89 0.86
C ARG A 466 14.60 -8.68 1.11
N PRO A 467 14.05 -7.48 1.37
CA PRO A 467 14.86 -6.28 1.66
C PRO A 467 15.91 -6.50 2.76
N ALA A 468 15.59 -7.32 3.78
CA ALA A 468 16.49 -7.65 4.88
C ALA A 468 17.76 -8.44 4.49
N ALA A 469 17.76 -9.12 3.34
CA ALA A 469 18.88 -9.92 2.84
C ALA A 469 19.51 -9.34 1.56
N ALA A 470 19.02 -8.21 1.05
CA ALA A 470 19.62 -7.51 -0.09
C ALA A 470 21.06 -7.05 0.19
N SER A 471 21.40 -6.82 1.47
CA SER A 471 22.74 -6.45 1.94
C SER A 471 23.77 -7.58 1.92
N GLN A 472 23.39 -8.83 1.58
CA GLN A 472 24.36 -9.93 1.40
C GLN A 472 25.24 -9.74 0.14
N ILE A 473 24.80 -8.91 -0.82
CA ILE A 473 25.55 -8.60 -2.04
C ILE A 473 25.89 -7.10 -2.01
N PRO A 474 27.18 -6.73 -2.09
CA PRO A 474 27.59 -5.33 -2.13
C PRO A 474 26.97 -4.57 -3.32
N PRO A 475 26.54 -3.29 -3.15
CA PRO A 475 25.90 -2.52 -4.21
C PRO A 475 26.72 -2.38 -5.50
N GLU A 476 28.05 -2.45 -5.39
CA GLU A 476 29.01 -2.42 -6.49
C GLU A 476 28.90 -3.59 -7.49
N TYR A 477 28.13 -4.65 -7.20
CA TYR A 477 27.88 -5.78 -8.12
C TYR A 477 26.45 -5.85 -8.67
N VAL A 478 25.64 -4.80 -8.50
CA VAL A 478 24.22 -4.78 -8.90
C VAL A 478 23.88 -3.49 -9.65
N ASP A 479 23.71 -3.60 -10.96
CA ASP A 479 23.48 -2.43 -11.84
C ASP A 479 22.10 -1.80 -11.61
N MET A 480 21.09 -2.62 -11.35
CA MET A 480 19.72 -2.19 -11.08
C MET A 480 19.07 -2.98 -9.94
N VAL A 481 18.47 -2.25 -8.98
CA VAL A 481 17.55 -2.82 -8.00
C VAL A 481 16.11 -2.56 -8.45
N THR A 482 15.22 -3.52 -8.21
CA THR A 482 13.78 -3.41 -8.45
C THR A 482 13.00 -3.82 -7.20
N GLU A 483 11.78 -3.30 -7.06
CA GLU A 483 10.91 -3.61 -5.93
C GLU A 483 9.55 -4.10 -6.44
N VAL A 484 9.13 -5.30 -6.02
CA VAL A 484 7.78 -5.81 -6.26
C VAL A 484 6.86 -5.27 -5.18
N ARG A 485 5.95 -4.35 -5.55
CA ARG A 485 4.99 -3.75 -4.61
C ARG A 485 3.85 -4.71 -4.23
N GLY A 486 3.43 -5.58 -5.15
CA GLY A 486 2.29 -6.48 -5.00
C GLY A 486 1.14 -6.13 -5.95
N PHE A 487 -0.10 -6.28 -5.46
CA PHE A 487 -1.33 -5.91 -6.16
C PHE A 487 -1.86 -4.55 -5.69
N ASN A 488 -2.05 -3.61 -6.62
CA ASN A 488 -2.91 -2.45 -6.45
C ASN A 488 -4.40 -2.82 -6.47
N ASP A 489 -5.28 -1.87 -6.24
CA ASP A 489 -6.72 -2.15 -6.06
C ASP A 489 -7.41 -2.69 -7.33
N MET A 490 -6.90 -2.34 -8.53
CA MET A 490 -7.35 -2.94 -9.79
C MET A 490 -6.88 -4.39 -9.95
N GLN A 491 -5.62 -4.68 -9.61
CA GLN A 491 -5.05 -6.03 -9.66
C GLN A 491 -5.70 -6.97 -8.63
N LYS A 492 -6.07 -6.46 -7.44
CA LYS A 492 -6.88 -7.21 -6.45
C LYS A 492 -8.20 -7.67 -7.06
N GLU A 493 -8.96 -6.76 -7.69
CA GLU A 493 -10.19 -7.13 -8.39
C GLU A 493 -9.93 -8.10 -9.54
N GLU A 494 -8.87 -7.89 -10.34
CA GLU A 494 -8.52 -8.74 -11.46
C GLU A 494 -8.25 -10.20 -11.03
N TYR A 495 -7.51 -10.40 -9.93
CA TYR A 495 -7.27 -11.71 -9.37
C TYR A 495 -8.57 -12.42 -8.98
N PHE A 496 -9.46 -11.76 -8.22
CA PHE A 496 -10.73 -12.38 -7.83
C PHE A 496 -11.69 -12.55 -9.03
N ARG A 497 -11.65 -11.66 -10.02
CA ARG A 497 -12.40 -11.77 -11.28
C ARG A 497 -11.95 -12.98 -12.11
N LYS A 498 -10.64 -13.27 -12.16
CA LYS A 498 -10.07 -14.47 -12.79
C LYS A 498 -10.36 -15.75 -12.00
N ARG A 499 -10.29 -15.70 -10.67
CA ARG A 499 -10.37 -16.88 -9.80
C ARG A 499 -11.79 -17.40 -9.55
N PHE A 500 -12.82 -16.59 -9.82
CA PHE A 500 -14.24 -16.92 -9.66
C PHE A 500 -15.05 -16.69 -10.95
N SER A 501 -15.66 -17.74 -11.48
CA SER A 501 -16.51 -17.68 -12.69
C SER A 501 -17.89 -17.03 -12.45
N GLU A 502 -18.50 -17.32 -11.29
CA GLU A 502 -19.86 -16.89 -10.96
C GLU A 502 -19.93 -15.41 -10.56
N GLU A 503 -20.68 -14.59 -11.30
CA GLU A 503 -20.71 -13.13 -11.09
C GLU A 503 -21.30 -12.71 -9.74
N GLU A 504 -22.32 -13.42 -9.23
CA GLU A 504 -22.89 -13.13 -7.90
C GLU A 504 -21.87 -13.43 -6.78
N GLN A 505 -21.12 -14.53 -6.89
CA GLN A 505 -20.07 -14.87 -5.91
C GLN A 505 -18.91 -13.88 -6.02
N ARG A 506 -18.45 -13.57 -7.23
CA ARG A 506 -17.39 -12.60 -7.54
C ARG A 506 -17.70 -11.22 -6.97
N SER A 507 -18.90 -10.68 -7.25
CA SER A 507 -19.32 -9.37 -6.75
C SER A 507 -19.51 -9.34 -5.22
N ARG A 508 -20.09 -10.39 -4.62
CA ARG A 508 -20.21 -10.54 -3.16
C ARG A 508 -18.83 -10.62 -2.48
N ILE A 509 -17.85 -11.31 -3.08
CA ILE A 509 -16.47 -11.40 -2.57
C ILE A 509 -15.75 -10.05 -2.67
N ILE A 510 -15.74 -9.40 -3.84
CA ILE A 510 -15.05 -8.12 -4.04
C ILE A 510 -15.63 -7.03 -3.13
N SER A 511 -16.97 -6.95 -3.03
CA SER A 511 -17.67 -6.04 -2.11
C SER A 511 -17.28 -6.27 -0.65
N HIS A 512 -17.24 -7.54 -0.22
CA HIS A 512 -16.85 -7.89 1.15
C HIS A 512 -15.38 -7.54 1.45
N ILE A 513 -14.46 -7.79 0.52
CA ILE A 513 -13.02 -7.51 0.68
C ILE A 513 -12.76 -6.01 0.77
N LYS A 514 -13.39 -5.17 -0.08
CA LYS A 514 -13.29 -3.71 0.04
C LYS A 514 -13.80 -3.22 1.41
N ARG A 515 -15.00 -3.68 1.80
CA ARG A 515 -15.65 -3.31 3.07
C ARG A 515 -14.83 -3.68 4.32
N SER A 516 -13.97 -4.70 4.27
CA SER A 516 -13.09 -5.07 5.39
C SER A 516 -11.67 -4.58 5.15
N ARG A 517 -11.36 -3.37 5.65
CA ARG A 517 -10.06 -2.71 5.40
C ARG A 517 -8.85 -3.56 5.80
N SER A 518 -8.93 -4.35 6.87
CA SER A 518 -7.88 -5.31 7.23
C SER A 518 -7.63 -6.32 6.09
N LEU A 519 -8.70 -6.94 5.55
CA LEU A 519 -8.57 -7.88 4.42
C LEU A 519 -8.10 -7.17 3.14
N HIS A 520 -8.58 -5.96 2.87
CA HIS A 520 -8.17 -5.17 1.71
C HIS A 520 -6.67 -4.80 1.70
N ILE A 521 -6.11 -4.52 2.88
CA ILE A 521 -4.66 -4.28 3.06
C ILE A 521 -3.88 -5.58 2.87
N MET A 522 -4.27 -6.68 3.52
CA MET A 522 -3.54 -7.94 3.39
C MET A 522 -3.58 -8.48 1.94
N CYS A 523 -4.67 -8.27 1.21
CA CYS A 523 -4.80 -8.59 -0.23
C CYS A 523 -3.88 -7.76 -1.15
N HIS A 524 -3.08 -6.81 -0.62
CA HIS A 524 -1.96 -6.24 -1.38
C HIS A 524 -0.90 -7.32 -1.72
N ILE A 525 -0.80 -8.38 -0.89
CA ILE A 525 0.04 -9.54 -1.17
C ILE A 525 -0.79 -10.68 -1.81
N PRO A 526 -0.38 -11.25 -2.96
CA PRO A 526 -1.08 -12.32 -3.65
C PRO A 526 -1.37 -13.58 -2.80
N VAL A 527 -0.48 -13.98 -1.87
CA VAL A 527 -0.73 -15.16 -1.01
C VAL A 527 -1.97 -15.00 -0.13
N PHE A 528 -2.29 -13.78 0.33
CA PHE A 528 -3.52 -13.54 1.09
C PHE A 528 -4.74 -13.51 0.18
N CYS A 529 -4.58 -13.10 -1.09
CA CYS A 529 -5.67 -13.25 -2.07
C CYS A 529 -6.01 -14.73 -2.30
N TRP A 530 -5.01 -15.61 -2.37
CA TRP A 530 -5.21 -17.06 -2.45
C TRP A 530 -5.85 -17.65 -1.19
N ILE A 531 -5.36 -17.29 0.01
CA ILE A 531 -5.98 -17.69 1.29
C ILE A 531 -7.45 -17.24 1.33
N SER A 532 -7.71 -15.98 0.97
CA SER A 532 -9.06 -15.41 0.98
C SER A 532 -9.98 -16.04 -0.04
N ALA A 533 -9.51 -16.30 -1.26
CA ALA A 533 -10.29 -17.03 -2.26
C ALA A 533 -10.64 -18.44 -1.77
N THR A 534 -9.66 -19.17 -1.24
CA THR A 534 -9.83 -20.54 -0.71
C THR A 534 -10.86 -20.61 0.42
N VAL A 535 -10.82 -19.65 1.35
CA VAL A 535 -11.79 -19.56 2.46
C VAL A 535 -13.18 -19.17 1.95
N LEU A 536 -13.29 -18.07 1.21
CA LEU A 536 -14.58 -17.52 0.79
C LEU A 536 -15.31 -18.45 -0.18
N GLU A 537 -14.60 -19.17 -1.06
CA GLU A 537 -15.17 -20.22 -1.91
C GLU A 537 -15.85 -21.32 -1.08
N LYS A 538 -15.19 -21.78 -0.01
CA LYS A 538 -15.73 -22.87 0.83
C LYS A 538 -16.85 -22.41 1.74
N VAL A 539 -16.81 -21.18 2.25
CA VAL A 539 -17.91 -20.59 3.04
C VAL A 539 -19.16 -20.41 2.18
N LEU A 540 -19.03 -19.81 0.98
CA LEU A 540 -20.16 -19.57 0.07
C LEU A 540 -20.80 -20.86 -0.48
N LYS A 541 -20.05 -21.96 -0.56
CA LYS A 541 -20.56 -23.29 -0.98
C LYS A 541 -21.29 -24.06 0.12
N THR A 542 -21.46 -23.50 1.33
CA THR A 542 -22.29 -24.10 2.38
C THR A 542 -23.78 -23.82 2.17
N LYS A 543 -24.66 -24.77 2.53
CA LYS A 543 -26.11 -24.76 2.19
C LYS A 543 -26.91 -23.59 2.77
N GLU A 544 -26.36 -22.86 3.75
CA GLU A 544 -27.03 -21.71 4.39
C GLU A 544 -26.52 -20.36 3.85
N GLY A 545 -25.58 -20.34 2.90
CA GLY A 545 -25.08 -19.11 2.28
C GLY A 545 -24.48 -18.11 3.27
N GLY A 546 -23.83 -18.64 4.32
CA GLY A 546 -23.60 -17.99 5.61
C GLY A 546 -22.83 -16.67 5.62
N GLU A 547 -22.73 -16.07 6.81
CA GLU A 547 -21.98 -14.83 7.00
C GLU A 547 -20.51 -14.99 6.57
N LEU A 548 -20.00 -14.00 5.85
CA LEU A 548 -18.60 -13.96 5.45
C LEU A 548 -17.75 -13.42 6.62
N PRO A 549 -16.57 -14.02 6.91
CA PRO A 549 -15.74 -13.65 8.06
C PRO A 549 -15.43 -12.15 8.13
N LYS A 550 -15.69 -11.54 9.28
CA LYS A 550 -15.61 -10.09 9.50
C LYS A 550 -14.19 -9.65 9.86
N THR A 551 -13.45 -10.49 10.58
CA THR A 551 -12.09 -10.18 11.08
C THR A 551 -11.00 -11.03 10.39
N LEU A 552 -9.74 -10.61 10.51
CA LEU A 552 -8.60 -11.34 9.95
C LEU A 552 -8.37 -12.68 10.69
N THR A 553 -8.60 -12.71 12.01
CA THR A 553 -8.55 -13.94 12.80
C THR A 553 -9.64 -14.93 12.40
N GLU A 554 -10.86 -14.45 12.15
CA GLU A 554 -11.98 -15.30 11.71
C GLU A 554 -11.66 -15.95 10.34
N MET A 555 -11.07 -15.20 9.41
CA MET A 555 -10.54 -15.75 8.14
C MET A 555 -9.48 -16.84 8.37
N TYR A 556 -8.55 -16.66 9.31
CA TYR A 556 -7.49 -17.63 9.60
C TYR A 556 -7.99 -18.88 10.35
N VAL A 557 -8.97 -18.74 11.23
CA VAL A 557 -9.69 -19.87 11.85
C VAL A 557 -10.44 -20.67 10.79
N HIS A 558 -11.16 -20.02 9.88
CA HIS A 558 -11.78 -20.70 8.74
C HIS A 558 -10.77 -21.36 7.81
N PHE A 559 -9.61 -20.73 7.54
CA PHE A 559 -8.54 -21.33 6.76
C PHE A 559 -8.03 -22.63 7.38
N LEU A 560 -7.71 -22.63 8.68
CA LEU A 560 -7.29 -23.82 9.41
C LEU A 560 -8.35 -24.94 9.33
N VAL A 561 -9.62 -24.61 9.58
CA VAL A 561 -10.74 -25.57 9.50
C VAL A 561 -10.91 -26.13 8.08
N VAL A 562 -10.75 -25.31 7.05
CA VAL A 562 -10.81 -25.75 5.63
C VAL A 562 -9.65 -26.72 5.32
N GLN A 563 -8.43 -26.43 5.76
CA GLN A 563 -7.28 -27.31 5.52
C GLN A 563 -7.42 -28.66 6.25
N CYS A 564 -7.88 -28.66 7.51
CA CYS A 564 -8.20 -29.90 8.23
C CYS A 564 -9.30 -30.72 7.50
N LYS A 565 -10.37 -30.08 7.03
CA LYS A 565 -11.43 -30.77 6.27
C LYS A 565 -10.91 -31.37 4.96
N LEU A 566 -10.07 -30.64 4.22
CA LEU A 566 -9.47 -31.13 2.97
C LEU A 566 -8.55 -32.33 3.23
N LYS A 567 -7.76 -32.32 4.31
CA LYS A 567 -6.93 -33.46 4.74
C LYS A 567 -7.81 -34.69 5.05
N ASN A 568 -8.85 -34.52 5.88
CA ASN A 568 -9.69 -35.65 6.32
C ASN A 568 -10.44 -36.31 5.15
N ILE A 569 -10.96 -35.52 4.21
CA ILE A 569 -11.66 -36.03 3.01
C ILE A 569 -10.69 -36.72 2.05
N LYS A 570 -9.46 -36.20 1.86
CA LYS A 570 -8.49 -36.78 0.91
C LYS A 570 -7.77 -38.04 1.42
N TYR A 571 -7.40 -38.09 2.71
CA TYR A 571 -6.47 -39.11 3.22
C TYR A 571 -7.08 -40.06 4.26
N ASP A 572 -8.05 -39.62 5.05
CA ASP A 572 -8.68 -40.46 6.08
C ASP A 572 -9.96 -41.15 5.58
N GLY A 573 -10.37 -40.87 4.33
CA GLY A 573 -11.60 -41.42 3.71
C GLY A 573 -12.90 -40.85 4.28
N GLY A 574 -12.84 -39.74 5.04
CA GLY A 574 -13.98 -39.16 5.74
C GLY A 574 -15.02 -38.53 4.81
N ALA A 575 -16.29 -38.60 5.20
CA ALA A 575 -17.38 -37.91 4.54
C ALA A 575 -17.33 -36.40 4.82
N VAL A 576 -17.94 -35.60 3.92
CA VAL A 576 -18.05 -34.13 4.06
C VAL A 576 -18.81 -33.70 5.33
N THR A 577 -19.54 -34.63 5.96
CA THR A 577 -20.31 -34.47 7.20
C THR A 577 -19.52 -34.70 8.48
N ASP A 578 -18.30 -35.25 8.40
CA ASP A 578 -17.60 -35.75 9.58
C ASP A 578 -16.93 -34.64 10.40
N SER A 579 -16.63 -34.91 11.67
CA SER A 579 -15.91 -33.97 12.55
C SER A 579 -14.54 -33.63 11.97
N HIS A 580 -14.26 -32.33 11.80
CA HIS A 580 -12.95 -31.87 11.33
C HIS A 580 -11.83 -31.99 12.38
N TRP A 581 -12.19 -32.27 13.64
CA TRP A 581 -11.23 -32.56 14.71
C TRP A 581 -11.24 -34.05 15.04
N SER A 582 -10.35 -34.82 14.41
CA SER A 582 -9.94 -36.13 14.91
C SER A 582 -8.86 -35.98 16.00
N PRO A 583 -8.62 -36.99 16.87
CA PRO A 583 -7.56 -36.93 17.87
C PRO A 583 -6.15 -36.71 17.26
N GLU A 584 -5.90 -37.29 16.09
CA GLU A 584 -4.64 -37.22 15.35
C GLU A 584 -4.46 -35.84 14.73
N THR A 585 -5.51 -35.32 14.08
CA THR A 585 -5.55 -33.97 13.52
C THR A 585 -5.40 -32.92 14.62
N LYS A 586 -6.05 -33.10 15.77
CA LYS A 586 -5.88 -32.25 16.95
C LYS A 586 -4.42 -32.21 17.43
N LYS A 587 -3.82 -33.38 17.68
CA LYS A 587 -2.43 -33.50 18.14
C LYS A 587 -1.45 -32.86 17.14
N MET A 588 -1.67 -33.06 15.83
CA MET A 588 -0.83 -32.46 14.79
C MET A 588 -0.89 -30.93 14.81
N ILE A 589 -2.08 -30.33 14.91
CA ILE A 589 -2.23 -28.88 14.99
C ILE A 589 -1.63 -28.33 16.29
N GLU A 590 -1.78 -29.02 17.43
CA GLU A 590 -1.14 -28.64 18.70
C GLU A 590 0.40 -28.64 18.61
N SER A 591 1.00 -29.65 17.96
CA SER A 591 2.44 -29.73 17.74
C SER A 591 2.96 -28.70 16.72
N LEU A 592 2.26 -28.50 15.59
CA LEU A 592 2.61 -27.45 14.62
C LEU A 592 2.50 -26.04 15.22
N ALA A 593 1.52 -25.80 16.09
CA ALA A 593 1.37 -24.56 16.83
C ALA A 593 2.53 -24.33 17.82
N LYS A 594 2.98 -25.37 18.53
CA LYS A 594 4.19 -25.30 19.38
C LYS A 594 5.43 -24.94 18.56
N LEU A 595 5.68 -25.66 17.46
CA LEU A 595 6.82 -25.39 16.57
C LEU A 595 6.78 -23.96 16.03
N ALA A 596 5.60 -23.47 15.63
CA ALA A 596 5.42 -22.10 15.15
C ALA A 596 5.83 -21.06 16.22
N PHE A 597 5.40 -21.24 17.47
CA PHE A 597 5.74 -20.34 18.59
C PHE A 597 7.23 -20.35 18.92
N GLU A 598 7.84 -21.53 19.04
CA GLU A 598 9.26 -21.69 19.38
C GLU A 598 10.17 -21.14 18.28
N GLN A 599 9.86 -21.42 17.02
CA GLN A 599 10.68 -20.96 15.89
C GLN A 599 10.45 -19.47 15.58
N LEU A 600 9.26 -18.90 15.85
CA LEU A 600 9.03 -17.45 15.78
C LEU A 600 9.91 -16.69 16.79
N HIS A 601 10.06 -17.22 18.02
CA HIS A 601 10.99 -16.66 19.01
C HIS A 601 12.47 -16.83 18.63
N LYS A 602 12.83 -17.93 17.95
CA LYS A 602 14.18 -18.14 17.37
C LYS A 602 14.44 -17.27 16.12
N GLY A 603 13.42 -16.62 15.55
CA GLY A 603 13.51 -15.86 14.28
C GLY A 603 13.59 -16.72 13.02
N ASN A 604 13.28 -18.02 13.13
CA ASN A 604 13.45 -19.01 12.06
C ASN A 604 12.20 -19.14 11.17
N LEU A 605 12.44 -19.28 9.86
CA LEU A 605 11.42 -19.42 8.82
C LEU A 605 11.49 -20.75 8.03
N ILE A 606 12.59 -21.49 8.18
CA ILE A 606 12.86 -22.79 7.54
C ILE A 606 13.33 -23.75 8.62
N PHE A 607 12.75 -24.95 8.64
CA PHE A 607 12.93 -25.98 9.68
C PHE A 607 13.44 -27.29 9.07
N TYR A 608 14.18 -28.05 9.86
CA TYR A 608 14.77 -29.33 9.49
C TYR A 608 14.08 -30.50 10.20
N GLU A 609 14.40 -31.72 9.77
CA GLU A 609 13.93 -32.95 10.42
C GLU A 609 14.32 -33.00 11.92
N SER A 610 15.42 -32.35 12.32
CA SER A 610 15.81 -32.14 13.72
C SER A 610 14.84 -31.20 14.48
N ASP A 611 14.41 -30.09 13.89
CA ASP A 611 13.46 -29.16 14.52
C ASP A 611 12.07 -29.81 14.70
N LEU A 612 11.67 -30.64 13.73
CA LEU A 612 10.41 -31.39 13.75
C LEU A 612 10.41 -32.49 14.82
N THR A 613 11.53 -33.20 14.97
CA THR A 613 11.69 -34.23 16.00
C THR A 613 11.83 -33.62 17.40
N GLU A 614 12.49 -32.47 17.57
CA GLU A 614 12.46 -31.64 18.80
C GLU A 614 11.02 -31.18 19.13
N GLY A 615 10.25 -30.80 18.10
CA GLY A 615 8.84 -30.45 18.20
C GLY A 615 7.89 -31.63 18.50
N GLY A 616 8.37 -32.88 18.42
CA GLY A 616 7.57 -34.08 18.62
C GLY A 616 6.61 -34.41 17.46
N ILE A 617 6.91 -33.94 16.26
CA ILE A 617 6.07 -34.03 15.06
C ILE A 617 6.47 -35.25 14.21
N ASP A 618 5.50 -36.06 13.78
CA ASP A 618 5.73 -37.06 12.72
C ASP A 618 5.84 -36.36 11.36
N ILE A 619 7.03 -36.47 10.77
CA ILE A 619 7.42 -35.94 9.47
C ILE A 619 6.46 -36.40 8.36
N ARG A 620 5.99 -37.66 8.38
CA ARG A 620 5.09 -38.19 7.35
C ARG A 620 3.70 -37.56 7.46
N ALA A 621 3.19 -37.43 8.67
CA ALA A 621 1.90 -36.80 8.91
C ALA A 621 1.93 -35.27 8.68
N ALA A 622 3.07 -34.61 8.93
CA ALA A 622 3.25 -33.18 8.67
C ALA A 622 3.15 -32.83 7.17
N SER A 623 3.76 -33.62 6.29
CA SER A 623 3.71 -33.40 4.83
C SER A 623 2.30 -33.42 4.23
N LEU A 624 1.32 -34.04 4.91
CA LEU A 624 -0.10 -34.07 4.52
C LEU A 624 -0.80 -32.71 4.70
N TYR A 625 -0.23 -31.78 5.46
CA TYR A 625 -0.79 -30.45 5.72
C TYR A 625 -0.18 -29.38 4.81
N SER A 626 0.14 -29.70 3.56
CA SER A 626 0.86 -28.82 2.63
C SER A 626 0.14 -27.51 2.25
N GLY A 627 -1.13 -27.33 2.65
CA GLY A 627 -1.82 -26.03 2.61
C GLY A 627 -1.54 -25.10 3.79
N VAL A 628 -0.79 -25.56 4.81
CA VAL A 628 -0.41 -24.83 6.03
C VAL A 628 1.11 -24.91 6.24
N PHE A 629 1.67 -26.11 6.10
CA PHE A 629 3.05 -26.48 6.37
C PHE A 629 3.63 -27.27 5.19
N THR A 630 4.47 -26.62 4.38
CA THR A 630 5.00 -27.16 3.13
C THR A 630 6.32 -27.89 3.35
N GLN A 631 6.38 -29.18 2.98
CA GLN A 631 7.66 -29.83 2.65
C GLN A 631 8.22 -29.18 1.39
N ILE A 632 9.48 -28.74 1.43
CA ILE A 632 10.10 -27.95 0.35
C ILE A 632 10.60 -28.84 -0.80
N PHE A 633 10.99 -30.08 -0.53
CA PHE A 633 11.57 -30.98 -1.54
C PHE A 633 10.52 -31.83 -2.26
N GLN A 634 10.51 -31.69 -3.60
CA GLN A 634 9.94 -32.64 -4.55
C GLN A 634 11.01 -33.66 -4.97
N GLU A 635 10.57 -34.85 -5.36
CA GLU A 635 11.35 -36.10 -5.27
C GLU A 635 11.93 -36.55 -6.62
N GLU A 636 12.99 -35.90 -7.11
CA GLU A 636 13.67 -36.28 -8.36
C GLU A 636 15.19 -36.43 -8.20
N SER A 637 15.64 -37.69 -8.08
CA SER A 637 17.02 -38.19 -8.27
C SER A 637 18.19 -37.60 -7.44
N GLY A 638 18.54 -38.20 -6.28
CA GLY A 638 19.97 -38.30 -5.90
C GLY A 638 20.42 -38.27 -4.43
N LEU A 639 20.19 -39.36 -3.68
CA LEU A 639 21.10 -39.90 -2.63
C LEU A 639 21.37 -39.16 -1.29
N TYR A 640 20.79 -38.01 -0.96
CA TYR A 640 20.72 -37.52 0.44
C TYR A 640 19.31 -36.97 0.75
N GLN A 641 18.88 -37.02 2.02
CA GLN A 641 17.44 -36.99 2.40
C GLN A 641 17.01 -35.97 3.46
N ASP A 642 17.82 -34.95 3.80
CA ASP A 642 17.44 -33.93 4.79
C ASP A 642 16.25 -33.08 4.30
N LYS A 643 15.05 -33.41 4.77
CA LYS A 643 13.82 -32.70 4.40
C LYS A 643 13.73 -31.35 5.11
N MET A 644 13.71 -30.28 4.32
CA MET A 644 13.39 -28.93 4.78
C MET A 644 11.90 -28.64 4.68
N PHE A 645 11.39 -27.85 5.62
CA PHE A 645 9.99 -27.46 5.73
C PHE A 645 9.86 -25.98 6.06
N SER A 646 8.71 -25.38 5.71
CA SER A 646 8.32 -24.03 6.14
C SER A 646 6.80 -23.95 6.31
N PHE A 647 6.31 -22.92 7.01
CA PHE A 647 4.91 -22.51 6.84
C PHE A 647 4.72 -21.86 5.46
N VAL A 648 3.49 -21.88 4.94
CA VAL A 648 3.15 -21.27 3.63
C VAL A 648 3.40 -19.75 3.64
N HIS A 649 3.24 -19.10 4.78
CA HIS A 649 3.55 -17.68 4.98
C HIS A 649 3.84 -17.37 6.46
N LEU A 650 4.57 -16.29 6.75
CA LEU A 650 4.90 -15.88 8.13
C LEU A 650 3.64 -15.62 8.97
N SER A 651 2.59 -15.04 8.39
CA SER A 651 1.30 -14.86 9.06
C SER A 651 0.61 -16.17 9.49
N VAL A 652 0.90 -17.29 8.82
CA VAL A 652 0.40 -18.62 9.24
C VAL A 652 1.18 -19.10 10.47
N GLN A 653 2.49 -18.83 10.53
CA GLN A 653 3.33 -19.08 11.70
C GLN A 653 2.91 -18.19 12.88
N GLU A 654 2.65 -16.90 12.68
CA GLU A 654 2.13 -15.99 13.73
C GLU A 654 0.75 -16.43 14.25
N PHE A 655 -0.16 -16.84 13.38
CA PHE A 655 -1.49 -17.34 13.76
C PHE A 655 -1.38 -18.62 14.60
N LEU A 656 -0.57 -19.58 14.15
CA LEU A 656 -0.36 -20.84 14.88
C LEU A 656 0.39 -20.62 16.20
N ALA A 657 1.31 -19.66 16.27
CA ALA A 657 1.96 -19.25 17.52
C ALA A 657 0.95 -18.63 18.50
N ALA A 658 0.06 -17.76 18.03
CA ALA A 658 -1.02 -17.19 18.86
C ALA A 658 -1.99 -18.27 19.36
N LEU A 659 -2.34 -19.23 18.50
CA LEU A 659 -3.13 -20.40 18.86
C LEU A 659 -2.43 -21.29 19.90
N HIS A 660 -1.10 -21.43 19.86
CA HIS A 660 -0.34 -22.16 20.89
C HIS A 660 -0.41 -21.47 22.25
N VAL A 661 -0.21 -20.16 22.31
CA VAL A 661 -0.32 -19.39 23.56
C VAL A 661 -1.72 -19.47 24.15
N TYR A 662 -2.74 -19.34 23.29
CA TYR A 662 -4.14 -19.52 23.68
C TYR A 662 -4.38 -20.94 24.26
N LEU A 663 -4.07 -21.99 23.51
CA LEU A 663 -4.28 -23.39 23.94
C LEU A 663 -3.50 -23.73 25.21
N THR A 664 -2.25 -23.30 25.33
CA THR A 664 -1.45 -23.51 26.55
C THR A 664 -2.07 -22.85 27.77
N PHE A 665 -2.53 -21.59 27.65
CA PHE A 665 -3.16 -20.88 28.75
C PHE A 665 -4.46 -21.55 29.21
N PHE A 666 -5.37 -21.90 28.28
CA PHE A 666 -6.65 -22.53 28.64
C PHE A 666 -6.52 -24.00 29.09
N ASN A 667 -5.47 -24.72 28.68
CA ASN A 667 -5.22 -26.10 29.13
C ASN A 667 -4.41 -26.20 30.43
N SER A 668 -3.59 -25.20 30.78
CA SER A 668 -2.63 -25.30 31.90
C SER A 668 -2.54 -24.08 32.83
N GLY A 669 -3.21 -22.96 32.52
CA GLY A 669 -3.12 -21.70 33.26
C GLY A 669 -1.82 -20.92 33.06
N VAL A 670 -0.85 -21.43 32.28
CA VAL A 670 0.46 -20.79 32.09
C VAL A 670 0.37 -19.62 31.11
N ASN A 671 0.68 -18.41 31.60
CA ASN A 671 0.89 -17.23 30.76
C ASN A 671 2.30 -17.26 30.15
N LEU A 672 2.39 -17.60 28.85
CA LEU A 672 3.64 -17.58 28.09
C LEU A 672 4.12 -16.16 27.73
N MET A 673 3.26 -15.14 27.87
CA MET A 673 3.55 -13.74 27.53
C MET A 673 4.10 -12.93 28.72
N SER A 674 4.35 -13.57 29.88
CA SER A 674 4.85 -12.90 31.08
C SER A 674 6.30 -13.27 31.38
N GLU A 675 7.19 -12.29 31.35
CA GLU A 675 8.57 -12.45 31.82
C GLU A 675 8.59 -12.83 33.30
N GLY A 676 9.34 -13.88 33.67
CA GLY A 676 9.51 -14.27 35.06
C GLY A 676 8.34 -15.05 35.69
N THR A 677 7.63 -15.89 34.92
CA THR A 677 6.69 -16.90 35.47
C THR A 677 7.42 -17.91 36.38
N SER A 678 7.59 -17.51 37.64
CA SER A 678 8.30 -18.28 38.65
C SER A 678 7.66 -19.66 38.88
N VAL A 679 8.47 -20.65 39.26
CA VAL A 679 8.01 -22.02 39.57
C VAL A 679 6.88 -22.06 40.62
N TRP A 680 6.81 -21.03 41.47
CA TRP A 680 5.75 -20.86 42.48
C TRP A 680 4.32 -20.76 41.90
N SER A 681 4.12 -20.25 40.68
CA SER A 681 2.77 -20.18 40.09
C SER A 681 2.21 -21.56 39.70
N ARG A 682 3.04 -22.62 39.75
CA ARG A 682 2.63 -24.02 39.53
C ARG A 682 2.12 -24.72 40.80
N LEU A 683 2.21 -24.07 41.96
CA LEU A 683 1.96 -24.68 43.28
C LEU A 683 0.66 -24.23 43.97
N PHE A 684 -0.09 -23.29 43.38
CA PHE A 684 -1.34 -22.78 43.95
C PHE A 684 -2.45 -22.72 42.89
N GLU A 685 -3.63 -23.22 43.23
CA GLU A 685 -4.83 -23.27 42.37
C GLU A 685 -5.52 -21.90 42.22
N ALA A 686 -4.76 -20.85 41.91
CA ALA A 686 -5.31 -19.56 41.54
C ALA A 686 -5.98 -19.65 40.17
N LYS A 687 -7.22 -19.15 40.03
CA LYS A 687 -7.87 -19.07 38.71
C LYS A 687 -7.02 -18.21 37.76
N PRO A 688 -6.73 -18.69 36.54
CA PRO A 688 -5.90 -17.93 35.60
C PRO A 688 -6.64 -16.65 35.17
N ASP A 689 -6.00 -15.49 35.35
CA ASP A 689 -6.58 -14.21 34.94
C ASP A 689 -6.34 -13.96 33.44
N LEU A 690 -7.37 -14.20 32.64
CA LEU A 690 -7.37 -13.91 31.20
C LEU A 690 -7.03 -12.43 30.90
N VAL A 691 -7.36 -11.49 31.80
CA VAL A 691 -7.05 -10.08 31.59
C VAL A 691 -5.54 -9.88 31.61
N SER A 692 -4.82 -10.47 32.57
CA SER A 692 -3.36 -10.44 32.63
C SER A 692 -2.68 -10.96 31.36
N LEU A 693 -3.16 -12.06 30.76
CA LEU A 693 -2.62 -12.61 29.51
C LEU A 693 -2.66 -11.58 28.38
N TYR A 694 -3.85 -11.01 28.12
CA TYR A 694 -4.03 -10.05 27.04
C TYR A 694 -3.32 -8.72 27.31
N GLN A 695 -3.23 -8.29 28.58
CA GLN A 695 -2.46 -7.11 28.96
C GLN A 695 -0.95 -7.30 28.72
N SER A 696 -0.38 -8.42 29.15
CA SER A 696 1.02 -8.76 28.87
C SER A 696 1.33 -8.83 27.38
N ALA A 697 0.45 -9.44 26.58
CA ALA A 697 0.62 -9.53 25.12
C ALA A 697 0.57 -8.15 24.45
N VAL A 698 -0.35 -7.26 24.85
CA VAL A 698 -0.41 -5.87 24.38
C VAL A 698 0.87 -5.12 24.72
N ASP A 699 1.41 -5.31 25.93
CA ASP A 699 2.61 -4.61 26.36
C ASP A 699 3.90 -5.12 25.68
N GLN A 700 4.07 -6.43 25.47
CA GLN A 700 5.20 -6.96 24.69
C GLN A 700 5.16 -6.49 23.22
N ALA A 701 3.98 -6.45 22.59
CA ALA A 701 3.85 -5.88 21.23
C ALA A 701 4.17 -4.37 21.18
N LEU A 702 3.80 -3.60 22.22
CA LEU A 702 4.14 -2.19 22.33
C LEU A 702 5.63 -1.96 22.66
N GLN A 703 6.31 -2.91 23.30
CA GLN A 703 7.76 -2.89 23.50
C GLN A 703 8.51 -3.26 22.21
N SER A 704 7.97 -4.15 21.38
CA SER A 704 8.55 -4.55 20.09
C SER A 704 8.92 -3.32 19.22
N PRO A 705 10.20 -3.16 18.81
CA PRO A 705 10.61 -2.02 18.01
C PRO A 705 10.09 -2.17 16.57
N ASN A 706 10.34 -3.32 15.95
CA ASN A 706 9.99 -3.63 14.56
C ASN A 706 8.54 -4.07 14.33
N GLY A 707 7.84 -4.55 15.37
CA GLY A 707 6.44 -5.01 15.25
C GLY A 707 6.27 -6.47 14.88
N HIS A 708 7.26 -7.32 15.17
CA HIS A 708 7.18 -8.77 14.92
C HIS A 708 6.12 -9.52 15.75
N LEU A 709 5.44 -8.83 16.68
CA LEU A 709 4.28 -9.34 17.43
C LEU A 709 2.96 -8.65 17.02
N ASP A 710 2.97 -7.74 16.04
CA ASP A 710 1.81 -6.91 15.73
C ASP A 710 0.62 -7.74 15.21
N LEU A 711 0.88 -8.73 14.33
CA LEU A 711 -0.17 -9.60 13.77
C LEU A 711 -0.42 -10.84 14.64
N PHE A 712 0.61 -11.40 15.29
CA PHE A 712 0.44 -12.32 16.44
C PHE A 712 -0.58 -11.77 17.47
N LEU A 713 -0.47 -10.50 17.87
CA LEU A 713 -1.39 -9.89 18.85
C LEU A 713 -2.82 -9.78 18.31
N ARG A 714 -2.99 -9.37 17.05
CA ARG A 714 -4.30 -9.33 16.37
C ARG A 714 -4.98 -10.72 16.46
N PHE A 715 -4.24 -11.78 16.16
CA PHE A 715 -4.74 -13.16 16.25
C PHE A 715 -5.06 -13.60 17.68
N LEU A 716 -4.15 -13.37 18.64
CA LEU A 716 -4.37 -13.78 20.05
C LEU A 716 -5.60 -13.11 20.66
N LEU A 717 -5.87 -11.85 20.31
CA LEU A 717 -7.06 -11.13 20.73
C LEU A 717 -8.32 -11.59 19.99
N GLY A 718 -8.26 -11.83 18.67
CA GLY A 718 -9.40 -12.35 17.92
C GLY A 718 -9.87 -13.74 18.38
N LEU A 719 -8.94 -14.58 18.87
CA LEU A 719 -9.26 -15.88 19.48
C LEU A 719 -10.06 -15.76 20.81
N SER A 720 -10.13 -14.58 21.44
CA SER A 720 -10.94 -14.35 22.64
C SER A 720 -12.45 -14.21 22.37
N LEU A 721 -12.86 -14.20 21.08
CA LEU A 721 -14.26 -14.13 20.67
C LEU A 721 -14.93 -15.49 20.56
N GLU A 722 -16.17 -15.57 21.04
CA GLU A 722 -16.97 -16.79 21.08
C GLU A 722 -17.17 -17.44 19.71
N ASN A 723 -17.39 -16.65 18.63
CA ASN A 723 -17.52 -17.19 17.27
C ASN A 723 -16.29 -17.99 16.84
N ASN A 724 -15.08 -17.46 17.08
CA ASN A 724 -13.83 -18.13 16.74
C ASN A 724 -13.62 -19.40 17.59
N GLN A 725 -14.03 -19.37 18.85
CA GLN A 725 -13.98 -20.54 19.75
C GLN A 725 -14.97 -21.63 19.32
N ARG A 726 -16.19 -21.27 18.90
CA ARG A 726 -17.19 -22.20 18.34
C ARG A 726 -16.69 -22.88 17.06
N LEU A 727 -15.96 -22.19 16.18
CA LEU A 727 -15.33 -22.79 14.99
C LEU A 727 -14.19 -23.77 15.36
N LEU A 728 -13.49 -23.50 16.46
CA LEU A 728 -12.44 -24.36 17.04
C LEU A 728 -12.98 -25.39 18.06
N HIS A 729 -14.29 -25.54 18.20
CA HIS A 729 -14.93 -26.45 19.17
C HIS A 729 -14.47 -27.90 18.95
N GLY A 730 -13.74 -28.46 19.92
CA GLY A 730 -13.12 -29.78 19.85
C GLY A 730 -11.58 -29.71 19.93
N LEU A 731 -10.96 -28.71 19.30
CA LEU A 731 -9.58 -28.30 19.58
C LEU A 731 -9.54 -27.55 20.92
N VAL A 732 -10.36 -26.51 21.05
CA VAL A 732 -10.58 -25.75 22.28
C VAL A 732 -11.69 -26.42 23.12
N LYS A 733 -11.54 -26.42 24.46
CA LYS A 733 -12.63 -26.77 25.39
C LYS A 733 -13.56 -25.56 25.53
N GLU A 734 -14.88 -25.77 25.45
CA GLU A 734 -15.84 -24.70 25.74
C GLU A 734 -15.52 -24.06 27.09
N THR A 735 -15.35 -22.73 27.06
CA THR A 735 -15.03 -21.91 28.22
C THR A 735 -15.95 -20.70 28.18
N GLU A 736 -16.40 -20.21 29.33
CA GLU A 736 -17.16 -18.95 29.40
C GLU A 736 -16.26 -17.79 28.92
N SER A 737 -16.38 -17.41 27.64
CA SER A 737 -15.74 -16.22 27.09
C SER A 737 -16.41 -14.98 27.67
N SER A 738 -16.05 -14.63 28.91
CA SER A 738 -16.76 -13.56 29.63
C SER A 738 -16.62 -12.24 28.85
N SER A 739 -17.76 -11.69 28.43
CA SER A 739 -17.82 -10.39 27.74
C SER A 739 -17.18 -9.28 28.58
N LEU A 740 -17.18 -9.45 29.90
CA LEU A 740 -16.48 -8.62 30.88
C LEU A 740 -14.95 -8.64 30.71
N THR A 741 -14.34 -9.79 30.39
CA THR A 741 -12.90 -9.91 30.08
C THR A 741 -12.54 -9.12 28.83
N ASN A 742 -13.31 -9.32 27.75
CA ASN A 742 -13.08 -8.61 26.49
C ASN A 742 -13.33 -7.11 26.65
N HIS A 743 -14.34 -6.69 27.42
CA HIS A 743 -14.56 -5.28 27.76
C HIS A 743 -13.38 -4.67 28.53
N LYS A 744 -12.86 -5.34 29.57
CA LYS A 744 -11.65 -4.88 30.29
C LYS A 744 -10.45 -4.72 29.37
N THR A 745 -10.25 -5.67 28.45
CA THR A 745 -9.15 -5.66 27.47
C THR A 745 -9.30 -4.50 26.47
N VAL A 746 -10.52 -4.25 25.97
CA VAL A 746 -10.84 -3.08 25.12
C VAL A 746 -10.53 -1.76 25.84
N GLN A 747 -10.91 -1.61 27.11
CA GLN A 747 -10.59 -0.40 27.88
C GLN A 747 -9.07 -0.23 28.11
N TYR A 748 -8.34 -1.34 28.31
CA TYR A 748 -6.87 -1.30 28.39
C TYR A 748 -6.23 -0.83 27.09
N ILE A 749 -6.66 -1.39 25.95
CA ILE A 749 -6.18 -0.99 24.61
C ILE A 749 -6.48 0.49 24.35
N LYS A 750 -7.68 0.98 24.68
CA LYS A 750 -8.03 2.41 24.56
C LYS A 750 -7.15 3.32 25.43
N SER A 751 -6.80 2.87 26.64
CA SER A 751 -5.84 3.55 27.50
C SER A 751 -4.45 3.61 26.85
N LYS A 752 -3.95 2.50 26.31
CA LYS A 752 -2.66 2.44 25.60
C LYS A 752 -2.63 3.28 24.32
N ILE A 753 -3.71 3.33 23.55
CA ILE A 753 -3.86 4.25 22.40
C ILE A 753 -3.77 5.72 22.85
N SER A 754 -4.24 6.04 24.06
CA SER A 754 -4.20 7.41 24.58
C SER A 754 -2.83 7.85 25.13
N SER A 755 -1.96 6.91 25.50
CA SER A 755 -0.60 7.17 25.99
C SER A 755 0.51 6.92 24.95
N THR A 756 0.23 6.20 23.87
CA THR A 756 1.20 5.91 22.81
C THR A 756 1.42 7.12 21.91
N SER A 757 2.68 7.53 21.73
CA SER A 757 3.09 8.63 20.84
C SER A 757 3.42 8.20 19.40
N CYS A 758 3.58 6.89 19.16
CA CYS A 758 3.89 6.30 17.86
C CYS A 758 2.60 6.03 17.06
N PRO A 759 2.40 6.65 15.88
CA PRO A 759 1.23 6.42 15.04
C PRO A 759 1.09 4.96 14.59
N GLU A 760 2.20 4.31 14.23
CA GLU A 760 2.25 2.96 13.68
C GLU A 760 1.78 1.93 14.73
N LYS A 761 2.27 2.05 15.97
CA LYS A 761 1.79 1.27 17.12
C LYS A 761 0.32 1.57 17.45
N SER A 762 -0.12 2.82 17.33
CA SER A 762 -1.52 3.18 17.53
C SER A 762 -2.44 2.56 16.47
N ILE A 763 -2.03 2.55 15.20
CA ILE A 763 -2.73 1.88 14.10
C ILE A 763 -2.86 0.37 14.38
N ASN A 764 -1.79 -0.29 14.84
CA ASN A 764 -1.87 -1.69 15.24
C ASN A 764 -2.91 -1.92 16.34
N LEU A 765 -2.94 -1.08 17.38
CA LEU A 765 -3.95 -1.16 18.44
C LEU A 765 -5.39 -0.93 17.94
N PHE A 766 -5.62 -0.14 16.88
CA PHE A 766 -6.95 -0.06 16.24
C PHE A 766 -7.31 -1.33 15.48
N HIS A 767 -6.36 -1.99 14.80
CA HIS A 767 -6.61 -3.32 14.24
C HIS A 767 -6.93 -4.35 15.34
N CYS A 768 -6.27 -4.28 16.50
CA CYS A 768 -6.62 -5.10 17.67
C CYS A 768 -8.03 -4.83 18.21
N LEU A 769 -8.52 -3.58 18.20
CA LEU A 769 -9.91 -3.27 18.54
C LEU A 769 -10.90 -3.84 17.51
N ILE A 770 -10.55 -3.82 16.22
CA ILE A 770 -11.36 -4.41 15.14
C ILE A 770 -11.46 -5.94 15.29
N GLU A 771 -10.36 -6.63 15.63
CA GLU A 771 -10.38 -8.07 15.92
C GLU A 771 -11.21 -8.42 17.17
N LEU A 772 -11.40 -7.48 18.10
CA LEU A 772 -12.32 -7.58 19.24
C LEU A 772 -13.74 -7.07 18.94
N ASN A 773 -14.06 -6.78 17.67
CA ASN A 773 -15.32 -6.18 17.18
C ASN A 773 -15.69 -4.80 17.77
N ASP A 774 -14.76 -4.09 18.42
CA ASP A 774 -14.99 -2.75 18.96
C ASP A 774 -14.64 -1.64 17.97
N CYS A 775 -15.64 -1.19 17.22
CA CYS A 775 -15.55 -0.02 16.35
C CYS A 775 -16.13 1.26 16.98
N SER A 776 -16.21 1.37 18.32
CA SER A 776 -16.86 2.53 18.97
C SER A 776 -16.17 3.87 18.68
N LEU A 777 -14.87 3.99 18.97
CA LEU A 777 -14.10 5.23 18.75
C LEU A 777 -14.11 5.69 17.28
N THR A 778 -14.04 4.74 16.34
CA THR A 778 -14.04 5.06 14.91
C THR A 778 -15.43 5.50 14.43
N LYS A 779 -16.50 4.83 14.88
CA LYS A 779 -17.89 5.25 14.60
C LYS A 779 -18.23 6.62 15.20
N GLU A 780 -17.74 6.92 16.39
CA GLU A 780 -17.94 8.23 17.06
C GLU A 780 -17.29 9.37 16.26
N ILE A 781 -16.03 9.21 15.85
CA ILE A 781 -15.35 10.18 14.97
C ILE A 781 -16.02 10.26 13.59
N GLN A 782 -16.39 9.12 12.99
CA GLN A 782 -17.06 9.11 11.68
C GLN A 782 -18.43 9.81 11.73
N HIS A 783 -19.17 9.70 12.84
CA HIS A 783 -20.41 10.47 13.07
C HIS A 783 -20.14 11.98 13.19
N HIS A 784 -19.06 12.40 13.84
CA HIS A 784 -18.64 13.80 13.91
C HIS A 784 -18.16 14.37 12.55
N LEU A 785 -17.53 13.54 11.71
CA LEU A 785 -17.18 13.88 10.34
C LEU A 785 -18.43 14.02 9.45
N SER A 786 -19.36 13.05 9.50
CA SER A 786 -20.63 13.10 8.73
C SER A 786 -21.56 14.24 9.14
N SER A 787 -21.50 14.70 10.39
CA SER A 787 -22.19 15.91 10.87
C SER A 787 -21.43 17.22 10.60
N GLY A 788 -20.26 17.14 9.94
CA GLY A 788 -19.50 18.29 9.44
C GLY A 788 -18.82 19.14 10.52
N ARG A 789 -18.71 18.66 11.77
CA ARG A 789 -18.07 19.36 12.89
C ARG A 789 -17.44 18.41 13.90
N LEU A 790 -16.10 18.37 13.92
CA LEU A 790 -15.35 17.75 15.01
C LEU A 790 -15.42 18.62 16.28
N PRO A 791 -15.79 18.06 17.45
CA PRO A 791 -15.82 18.80 18.72
C PRO A 791 -14.41 18.87 19.34
N ILE A 792 -13.49 19.58 18.67
CA ILE A 792 -12.05 19.68 18.97
C ILE A 792 -11.75 19.79 20.48
N ASP A 793 -12.43 20.69 21.19
CA ASP A 793 -12.22 20.96 22.63
C ASP A 793 -12.62 19.79 23.56
N LYS A 794 -13.19 18.71 23.02
CA LYS A 794 -13.63 17.50 23.74
C LYS A 794 -12.92 16.22 23.29
N LEU A 795 -12.13 16.24 22.22
CA LEU A 795 -11.49 15.04 21.68
C LEU A 795 -10.30 14.63 22.56
N SER A 796 -10.41 13.46 23.22
CA SER A 796 -9.30 12.85 23.96
C SER A 796 -8.14 12.43 23.02
N PRO A 797 -6.95 12.09 23.54
CA PRO A 797 -5.85 11.59 22.70
C PRO A 797 -6.24 10.37 21.86
N SER A 798 -7.04 9.44 22.39
CA SER A 798 -7.54 8.28 21.64
C SER A 798 -8.52 8.63 20.52
N HIS A 799 -9.27 9.74 20.64
CA HIS A 799 -10.09 10.28 19.55
C HIS A 799 -9.24 10.88 18.43
N TRP A 800 -8.13 11.54 18.76
CA TRP A 800 -7.16 12.03 17.77
C TRP A 800 -6.48 10.87 17.04
N SER A 801 -6.03 9.84 17.77
CA SER A 801 -5.47 8.63 17.15
C SER A 801 -6.51 7.91 16.27
N ALA A 802 -7.80 7.92 16.63
CA ALA A 802 -8.87 7.35 15.80
C ALA A 802 -9.09 8.16 14.51
N LEU A 803 -9.02 9.50 14.57
CA LEU A 803 -9.06 10.35 13.38
C LEU A 803 -7.86 10.10 12.46
N VAL A 804 -6.64 10.01 13.01
CA VAL A 804 -5.43 9.64 12.24
C VAL A 804 -5.58 8.25 11.60
N PHE A 805 -6.08 7.26 12.35
CA PHE A 805 -6.36 5.92 11.83
C PHE A 805 -7.36 5.94 10.67
N ILE A 806 -8.47 6.66 10.79
CA ILE A 806 -9.48 6.80 9.72
C ILE A 806 -8.87 7.44 8.46
N LEU A 807 -8.12 8.54 8.61
CA LEU A 807 -7.55 9.26 7.47
C LEU A 807 -6.43 8.48 6.76
N LEU A 808 -5.66 7.66 7.49
CA LEU A 808 -4.63 6.77 6.93
C LEU A 808 -5.17 5.41 6.45
N SER A 809 -6.48 5.15 6.64
CA SER A 809 -7.16 3.90 6.27
C SER A 809 -8.32 4.11 5.28
N SER A 810 -8.45 5.32 4.72
CA SER A 810 -9.48 5.66 3.73
C SER A 810 -9.32 4.90 2.41
N GLU A 811 -10.41 4.76 1.66
CA GLU A 811 -10.39 4.36 0.25
C GLU A 811 -10.07 5.55 -0.68
N GLU A 812 -10.17 6.79 -0.20
CA GLU A 812 -9.72 7.97 -0.95
C GLU A 812 -8.18 7.98 -1.07
N GLU A 813 -7.67 8.18 -2.29
CA GLU A 813 -6.24 8.40 -2.55
C GLU A 813 -5.70 9.54 -1.67
N LEU A 814 -4.50 9.35 -1.09
CA LEU A 814 -3.88 10.29 -0.14
C LEU A 814 -3.29 11.53 -0.83
N ASN A 815 -4.10 12.17 -1.68
CA ASN A 815 -3.68 13.22 -2.59
C ASN A 815 -3.64 14.61 -1.94
N VAL A 816 -4.72 15.06 -1.30
CA VAL A 816 -4.79 16.42 -0.72
C VAL A 816 -5.33 16.40 0.71
N PHE A 817 -4.41 16.51 1.67
CA PHE A 817 -4.73 16.85 3.04
C PHE A 817 -4.99 18.36 3.12
N ASP A 818 -6.10 18.74 3.74
CA ASP A 818 -6.50 20.12 3.93
C ASP A 818 -6.90 20.30 5.39
N LEU A 819 -6.05 21.01 6.15
CA LEU A 819 -6.22 21.24 7.57
C LEU A 819 -7.53 22.00 7.88
N ASP A 820 -7.97 22.85 6.95
CA ASP A 820 -9.14 23.71 7.10
C ASP A 820 -10.47 22.91 7.07
N LYS A 821 -10.44 21.64 6.63
CA LYS A 821 -11.56 20.69 6.77
C LYS A 821 -11.80 20.28 8.24
N TYR A 822 -10.76 20.27 9.07
CA TYR A 822 -10.81 19.77 10.45
C TYR A 822 -10.73 20.92 11.47
N SER A 823 -9.67 21.73 11.43
CA SER A 823 -9.49 22.95 12.24
C SER A 823 -8.19 23.68 11.88
N ALA A 824 -8.26 24.99 11.64
CA ALA A 824 -7.10 25.87 11.44
C ALA A 824 -6.34 26.16 12.76
N SER A 825 -5.74 25.13 13.36
CA SER A 825 -5.16 25.18 14.72
C SER A 825 -3.85 24.40 14.84
N GLU A 826 -2.87 24.98 15.55
CA GLU A 826 -1.53 24.40 15.71
C GLU A 826 -1.56 23.03 16.41
N GLU A 827 -2.34 22.89 17.49
CA GLU A 827 -2.48 21.60 18.19
C GLU A 827 -3.10 20.54 17.26
N VAL A 828 -4.04 20.92 16.38
CA VAL A 828 -4.64 19.99 15.42
C VAL A 828 -3.66 19.61 14.32
N LEU A 829 -2.83 20.54 13.84
CA LEU A 829 -1.71 20.23 12.96
C LEU A 829 -0.75 19.23 13.62
N LEU A 830 -0.33 19.47 14.87
CA LEU A 830 0.55 18.59 15.63
C LEU A 830 -0.01 17.16 15.77
N ARG A 831 -1.32 17.01 16.03
CA ARG A 831 -2.01 15.70 16.09
C ARG A 831 -2.10 15.02 14.72
N LEU A 832 -2.14 15.78 13.63
CA LEU A 832 -2.31 15.28 12.25
C LEU A 832 -1.02 15.26 11.42
N LEU A 833 0.16 15.54 12.02
CA LEU A 833 1.46 15.37 11.35
C LEU A 833 1.67 13.97 10.71
N PRO A 834 1.20 12.85 11.28
CA PRO A 834 1.30 11.53 10.61
C PRO A 834 0.51 11.49 9.29
N VAL A 835 -0.58 12.26 9.19
CA VAL A 835 -1.38 12.43 7.97
C VAL A 835 -0.66 13.32 6.98
N VAL A 836 -0.09 14.46 7.43
CA VAL A 836 0.74 15.36 6.60
C VAL A 836 1.95 14.64 6.00
N LYS A 837 2.56 13.69 6.74
CA LYS A 837 3.67 12.85 6.26
C LYS A 837 3.24 11.86 5.16
N ALA A 838 2.04 11.31 5.25
CA ALA A 838 1.56 10.26 4.33
C ALA A 838 0.96 10.81 3.03
N PHE A 839 0.38 12.01 3.05
CA PHE A 839 -0.25 12.63 1.88
C PHE A 839 0.76 13.25 0.90
N THR A 840 0.41 13.31 -0.38
CA THR A 840 1.28 13.89 -1.43
C THR A 840 1.20 15.42 -1.50
N LYS A 841 0.04 16.02 -1.18
CA LYS A 841 -0.12 17.46 -0.94
C LYS A 841 -0.73 17.73 0.43
N ALA A 842 -0.18 18.73 1.12
CA ALA A 842 -0.76 19.30 2.34
C ALA A 842 -1.04 20.79 2.17
N VAL A 843 -2.26 21.22 2.52
CA VAL A 843 -2.66 22.61 2.68
C VAL A 843 -2.79 22.88 4.17
N VAL A 844 -1.92 23.75 4.68
CA VAL A 844 -1.79 24.05 6.11
C VAL A 844 -2.05 25.54 6.30
N SER A 845 -3.30 25.88 6.60
CA SER A 845 -3.70 27.23 7.02
C SER A 845 -3.94 27.22 8.53
N CYS A 846 -3.18 28.01 9.28
CA CYS A 846 -3.29 28.14 10.73
C CYS A 846 -2.75 29.51 11.17
N HIS A 847 -3.61 30.29 11.82
CA HIS A 847 -3.34 31.68 12.20
C HIS A 847 -2.12 31.85 13.12
N ASP A 848 -1.82 30.82 13.92
CA ASP A 848 -0.83 30.85 15.01
C ASP A 848 0.26 29.75 14.85
N LEU A 849 0.77 29.51 13.64
CA LEU A 849 1.94 28.62 13.46
C LEU A 849 3.17 29.19 14.18
N SER A 850 3.77 28.40 15.07
CA SER A 850 4.97 28.75 15.81
C SER A 850 6.10 27.73 15.59
N GLU A 851 7.28 28.01 16.14
CA GLU A 851 8.43 27.09 16.12
C GLU A 851 8.09 25.70 16.70
N ARG A 852 7.08 25.61 17.59
CA ARG A 852 6.55 24.36 18.16
C ARG A 852 5.97 23.42 17.10
N SER A 853 5.34 23.92 16.05
CA SER A 853 4.81 23.11 14.94
C SER A 853 5.74 23.05 13.73
N LEU A 854 6.50 24.11 13.46
CA LEU A 854 7.40 24.17 12.32
C LEU A 854 8.59 23.21 12.46
N LYS A 855 9.13 23.00 13.67
CA LYS A 855 10.22 22.02 13.88
C LYS A 855 9.77 20.56 13.66
N PRO A 856 8.61 20.10 14.18
CA PRO A 856 8.03 18.82 13.77
C PRO A 856 7.68 18.72 12.27
N LEU A 857 7.23 19.80 11.64
CA LEU A 857 6.95 19.82 10.19
C LEU A 857 8.24 19.69 9.36
N ALA A 858 9.33 20.33 9.79
CA ALA A 858 10.67 20.14 9.21
C ALA A 858 11.15 18.68 9.37
N SER A 859 10.88 18.04 10.51
CA SER A 859 11.16 16.61 10.72
C SER A 859 10.37 15.72 9.74
N VAL A 860 9.11 16.06 9.43
CA VAL A 860 8.32 15.39 8.38
C VAL A 860 8.92 15.61 6.98
N LEU A 861 9.43 16.81 6.67
CA LEU A 861 10.13 17.08 5.40
C LEU A 861 11.45 16.29 5.28
N SER A 862 12.16 16.07 6.39
CA SER A 862 13.42 15.32 6.41
C SER A 862 13.27 13.79 6.45
N SER A 863 12.05 13.26 6.52
CA SER A 863 11.81 11.84 6.78
C SER A 863 11.76 11.01 5.48
N GLN A 864 12.57 9.94 5.40
CA GLN A 864 12.61 9.01 4.26
C GLN A 864 11.24 8.39 3.93
N SER A 865 10.40 8.14 4.95
CA SER A 865 9.03 7.63 4.79
C SER A 865 7.97 8.74 4.61
N SER A 866 8.37 9.96 4.25
CA SER A 866 7.47 11.03 3.81
C SER A 866 7.07 10.86 2.35
N SER A 867 5.79 11.07 2.04
CA SER A 867 5.24 11.10 0.68
C SER A 867 5.15 12.53 0.12
N LEU A 868 5.22 13.54 0.99
CA LEU A 868 4.85 14.93 0.72
C LEU A 868 5.67 15.54 -0.42
N ARG A 869 4.97 15.93 -1.49
CA ARG A 869 5.51 16.63 -2.66
C ARG A 869 5.15 18.11 -2.68
N LYS A 870 3.95 18.48 -2.21
CA LYS A 870 3.45 19.86 -2.33
C LYS A 870 2.97 20.39 -0.98
N LEU A 871 3.57 21.48 -0.49
CA LEU A 871 3.26 22.11 0.79
C LEU A 871 2.81 23.56 0.60
N ASP A 872 1.52 23.81 0.86
CA ASP A 872 0.88 25.13 0.82
C ASP A 872 0.76 25.67 2.25
N LEU A 873 1.63 26.62 2.58
CA LEU A 873 1.72 27.33 3.85
C LEU A 873 1.32 28.82 3.71
N ASN A 874 0.59 29.16 2.65
CA ASN A 874 0.25 30.55 2.32
C ASN A 874 -0.58 31.22 3.44
N TYR A 875 -0.39 32.53 3.61
CA TYR A 875 -1.07 33.41 4.58
C TYR A 875 -0.78 33.15 6.08
N ASN A 876 0.13 32.23 6.41
CA ASN A 876 0.59 32.03 7.78
C ASN A 876 1.75 32.98 8.13
N ASN A 877 1.74 33.64 9.29
CA ASN A 877 2.82 34.52 9.74
C ASN A 877 4.04 33.71 10.24
N LEU A 878 4.80 33.11 9.30
CA LEU A 878 5.98 32.28 9.60
C LEU A 878 7.19 33.10 10.04
N GLN A 879 7.39 34.28 9.44
CA GLN A 879 8.58 35.11 9.62
C GLN A 879 9.89 34.40 9.25
N ASP A 880 11.02 35.11 9.35
CA ASP A 880 12.32 34.57 8.92
C ASP A 880 12.80 33.36 9.74
N SER A 881 12.46 33.27 11.05
CA SER A 881 12.83 32.11 11.86
C SER A 881 12.02 30.86 11.49
N GLY A 882 10.73 31.01 11.18
CA GLY A 882 9.89 29.91 10.73
C GLY A 882 10.35 29.31 9.40
N VAL A 883 10.74 30.14 8.44
CA VAL A 883 11.33 29.65 7.17
C VAL A 883 12.70 29.02 7.39
N LYS A 884 13.55 29.56 8.29
CA LYS A 884 14.83 28.93 8.62
C LYS A 884 14.64 27.50 9.16
N LEU A 885 13.71 27.29 10.09
CA LEU A 885 13.40 25.95 10.62
C LEU A 885 12.89 25.00 9.54
N LEU A 886 12.08 25.48 8.58
CA LEU A 886 11.65 24.65 7.44
C LEU A 886 12.83 24.29 6.52
N CYS A 887 13.80 25.19 6.33
CA CYS A 887 14.99 24.94 5.52
C CYS A 887 15.88 23.83 6.09
N GLU A 888 15.97 23.68 7.42
CA GLU A 888 16.66 22.55 8.08
C GLU A 888 16.07 21.19 7.64
N GLY A 889 14.76 21.12 7.39
CA GLY A 889 14.10 19.93 6.86
C GLY A 889 14.27 19.74 5.35
N LEU A 890 14.29 20.84 4.58
CA LEU A 890 14.45 20.84 3.12
C LEU A 890 15.88 20.47 2.66
N GLN A 891 16.90 20.73 3.49
CA GLN A 891 18.30 20.35 3.23
C GLN A 891 18.57 18.84 3.42
N SER A 892 17.60 18.06 3.91
CA SER A 892 17.76 16.61 4.07
C SER A 892 17.83 15.89 2.73
N GLN A 893 18.75 14.93 2.62
CA GLN A 893 18.89 14.01 1.47
C GLN A 893 17.62 13.19 1.19
N HIS A 894 16.72 13.11 2.16
CA HIS A 894 15.45 12.40 2.06
C HIS A 894 14.27 13.30 1.67
N CYS A 895 14.47 14.62 1.52
CA CYS A 895 13.39 15.54 1.22
C CYS A 895 12.93 15.41 -0.24
N LYS A 896 11.65 15.07 -0.41
CA LYS A 896 11.00 14.87 -1.72
C LYS A 896 10.12 16.06 -2.12
N LEU A 897 10.22 17.20 -1.44
CA LEU A 897 9.32 18.32 -1.68
C LEU A 897 9.62 18.99 -3.03
N GLU A 898 8.64 18.95 -3.94
CA GLU A 898 8.69 19.50 -5.30
C GLU A 898 8.04 20.89 -5.38
N THR A 899 7.08 21.21 -4.52
CA THR A 899 6.38 22.51 -4.49
C THR A 899 6.28 23.06 -3.08
N LEU A 900 6.74 24.29 -2.89
CA LEU A 900 6.61 25.05 -1.64
C LEU A 900 5.95 26.41 -1.91
N SER A 901 4.88 26.72 -1.18
CA SER A 901 4.18 28.01 -1.29
C SER A 901 4.14 28.73 0.07
N LEU A 902 4.71 29.93 0.08
CA LEU A 902 4.92 30.80 1.25
C LEU A 902 4.40 32.22 0.96
N CYS A 903 3.35 32.36 0.13
CA CYS A 903 2.77 33.64 -0.23
C CYS A 903 2.15 34.33 1.00
N CYS A 904 2.41 35.63 1.17
CA CYS A 904 1.96 36.43 2.32
C CYS A 904 2.41 35.89 3.71
N CYS A 905 3.65 35.40 3.85
CA CYS A 905 4.15 34.78 5.09
C CYS A 905 4.96 35.69 6.03
N SER A 906 4.92 37.01 5.81
CA SER A 906 5.71 38.02 6.56
C SER A 906 7.23 37.83 6.45
N LEU A 907 7.72 37.39 5.28
CA LEU A 907 9.14 37.10 5.05
C LEU A 907 9.93 38.35 4.64
N SER A 908 11.20 38.42 5.04
CA SER A 908 12.17 39.42 4.59
C SER A 908 13.29 38.76 3.77
N GLY A 909 14.26 39.56 3.31
CA GLY A 909 15.44 39.05 2.61
C GLY A 909 16.28 38.03 3.39
N LYS A 910 16.13 37.92 4.72
CA LYS A 910 16.79 36.86 5.51
C LYS A 910 16.24 35.46 5.19
N SER A 911 14.94 35.35 4.89
CA SER A 911 14.36 34.09 4.41
C SER A 911 15.00 33.63 3.09
N CYS A 912 15.42 34.57 2.24
CA CYS A 912 16.07 34.27 0.97
C CYS A 912 17.48 33.68 1.13
N GLU A 913 18.21 34.00 2.21
CA GLU A 913 19.51 33.40 2.52
C GLU A 913 19.38 31.90 2.82
N ALA A 914 18.43 31.52 3.68
CA ALA A 914 18.16 30.13 4.00
C ALA A 914 17.65 29.34 2.77
N LEU A 915 16.75 29.93 1.98
CA LEU A 915 16.25 29.34 0.75
C LEU A 915 17.33 29.23 -0.35
N ALA A 916 18.24 30.19 -0.46
CA ALA A 916 19.38 30.10 -1.37
C ALA A 916 20.27 28.90 -1.04
N SER A 917 20.49 28.64 0.26
CA SER A 917 21.21 27.46 0.71
C SER A 917 20.51 26.16 0.27
N VAL A 918 19.20 26.04 0.47
CA VAL A 918 18.36 24.90 -0.01
C VAL A 918 18.42 24.71 -1.53
N LEU A 919 18.48 25.80 -2.30
CA LEU A 919 18.58 25.76 -3.77
C LEU A 919 19.99 25.39 -4.26
N SER A 920 21.01 25.57 -3.42
CA SER A 920 22.42 25.27 -3.74
C SER A 920 22.88 23.88 -3.29
N SER A 921 22.18 23.24 -2.36
CA SER A 921 22.55 21.93 -1.78
C SER A 921 22.03 20.74 -2.61
N GLN A 922 22.89 19.75 -2.87
CA GLN A 922 22.42 18.42 -3.28
C GLN A 922 21.80 17.68 -2.07
N PRO A 923 20.71 16.91 -2.25
CA PRO A 923 19.86 16.77 -3.44
C PRO A 923 18.56 17.59 -3.31
N SER A 924 18.54 18.84 -3.77
CA SER A 924 17.31 19.65 -3.76
C SER A 924 16.25 19.12 -4.73
N SER A 925 15.12 18.63 -4.19
CA SER A 925 13.97 18.14 -4.99
C SER A 925 13.06 19.26 -5.54
N LEU A 926 13.29 20.51 -5.13
CA LEU A 926 12.33 21.60 -5.30
C LEU A 926 12.23 22.09 -6.76
N ARG A 927 11.02 22.08 -7.31
CA ARG A 927 10.69 22.48 -8.70
C ARG A 927 9.85 23.75 -8.79
N GLU A 928 8.95 23.98 -7.83
CA GLU A 928 8.14 25.19 -7.73
C GLU A 928 8.36 25.88 -6.37
N LEU A 929 8.70 27.17 -6.40
CA LEU A 929 8.79 28.03 -5.22
C LEU A 929 7.95 29.29 -5.40
N ASP A 930 7.01 29.52 -4.49
CA ASP A 930 6.19 30.74 -4.46
C ASP A 930 6.44 31.54 -3.18
N LEU A 931 7.02 32.72 -3.35
CA LEU A 931 7.32 33.69 -2.29
C LEU A 931 6.50 34.98 -2.44
N SER A 932 5.45 34.97 -3.26
CA SER A 932 4.71 36.17 -3.65
C SER A 932 4.17 36.95 -2.45
N ASN A 933 4.02 38.26 -2.59
CA ASN A 933 3.48 39.17 -1.57
C ASN A 933 4.25 39.20 -0.23
N ASN A 934 5.50 38.77 -0.22
CA ASN A 934 6.46 39.06 0.85
C ASN A 934 7.36 40.23 0.44
N ASP A 935 7.67 41.13 1.37
CA ASP A 935 8.50 42.31 1.09
C ASP A 935 10.00 41.95 1.18
N LEU A 936 10.45 41.16 0.19
CA LEU A 936 11.83 40.65 0.09
C LEU A 936 12.83 41.73 -0.36
N GLU A 937 12.34 42.74 -1.09
CA GLU A 937 13.12 43.80 -1.76
C GLU A 937 14.17 43.28 -2.76
N ASP A 938 14.92 44.20 -3.37
CA ASP A 938 16.12 43.86 -4.16
C ASP A 938 17.16 43.08 -3.34
N SER A 939 17.23 43.31 -2.02
CA SER A 939 18.22 42.72 -1.11
C SER A 939 18.00 41.21 -0.90
N GLY A 940 16.78 40.79 -0.62
CA GLY A 940 16.41 39.38 -0.53
C GLY A 940 16.54 38.66 -1.87
N VAL A 941 16.09 39.29 -2.95
CA VAL A 941 16.22 38.70 -4.29
C VAL A 941 17.68 38.49 -4.70
N MET A 942 18.60 39.41 -4.34
CA MET A 942 20.03 39.20 -4.55
C MET A 942 20.54 37.95 -3.82
N LEU A 943 20.17 37.73 -2.56
CA LEU A 943 20.54 36.53 -1.81
C LEU A 943 19.98 35.26 -2.44
N LEU A 944 18.69 35.27 -2.85
CA LEU A 944 18.06 34.14 -3.56
C LEU A 944 18.77 33.82 -4.88
N CYS A 945 19.26 34.84 -5.59
CA CYS A 945 19.98 34.68 -6.85
C CYS A 945 21.31 33.94 -6.71
N GLU A 946 21.98 33.97 -5.55
CA GLU A 946 23.19 33.17 -5.34
C GLU A 946 22.88 31.66 -5.31
N GLY A 947 21.72 31.27 -4.77
CA GLY A 947 21.22 29.89 -4.86
C GLY A 947 20.85 29.50 -6.30
N LEU A 948 20.17 30.38 -7.04
CA LEU A 948 19.78 30.16 -8.44
C LEU A 948 20.96 30.02 -9.41
N LYS A 949 22.14 30.58 -9.08
CA LYS A 949 23.37 30.39 -9.87
C LYS A 949 23.97 29.00 -9.74
N SER A 950 23.64 28.23 -8.69
CA SER A 950 24.20 26.90 -8.48
C SER A 950 23.80 25.96 -9.63
N PRO A 951 24.72 25.13 -10.18
CA PRO A 951 24.35 24.08 -11.12
C PRO A 951 23.38 23.06 -10.50
N GLU A 952 23.34 22.95 -9.17
CA GLU A 952 22.43 22.08 -8.43
C GLU A 952 20.99 22.61 -8.35
N CYS A 953 20.74 23.85 -8.80
CA CYS A 953 19.42 24.46 -8.71
C CYS A 953 18.44 23.85 -9.73
N ARG A 954 17.57 22.96 -9.25
CA ARG A 954 16.59 22.21 -10.07
C ARG A 954 15.24 22.94 -10.25
N LEU A 955 15.16 24.21 -9.87
CA LEU A 955 13.92 24.99 -9.82
C LEU A 955 13.41 25.36 -11.22
N GLU A 956 12.15 25.01 -11.51
CA GLU A 956 11.50 25.26 -12.80
C GLU A 956 10.51 26.43 -12.76
N THR A 957 9.94 26.74 -11.61
CA THR A 957 9.01 27.86 -11.41
C THR A 957 9.37 28.67 -10.19
N LEU A 958 9.52 29.98 -10.38
CA LEU A 958 9.76 30.95 -9.33
C LEU A 958 8.72 32.07 -9.40
N ARG A 959 7.91 32.20 -8.34
CA ARG A 959 6.91 33.26 -8.20
C ARG A 959 7.38 34.27 -7.14
N LEU A 960 7.65 35.49 -7.61
CA LEU A 960 8.10 36.67 -6.87
C LEU A 960 7.13 37.86 -7.10
N SER A 961 5.86 37.54 -7.31
CA SER A 961 4.81 38.53 -7.59
C SER A 961 4.62 39.43 -6.36
N GLY A 962 4.60 40.76 -6.53
CA GLY A 962 4.36 41.66 -5.42
C GLY A 962 5.48 41.73 -4.37
N CYS A 963 6.74 41.47 -4.72
CA CYS A 963 7.86 41.36 -3.76
C CYS A 963 8.69 42.66 -3.53
N VAL A 964 8.21 43.82 -3.98
CA VAL A 964 8.89 45.14 -3.88
C VAL A 964 10.22 45.17 -4.67
N ILE A 965 10.27 44.44 -5.78
CA ILE A 965 11.47 44.29 -6.61
C ILE A 965 11.62 45.49 -7.54
N THR A 966 12.85 46.00 -7.68
CA THR A 966 13.21 47.09 -8.59
C THR A 966 14.08 46.61 -9.76
N LYS A 967 14.49 47.55 -10.63
CA LYS A 967 15.48 47.30 -11.68
C LYS A 967 16.79 46.65 -11.21
N LYS A 968 17.15 46.75 -9.92
CA LYS A 968 18.34 46.07 -9.37
C LYS A 968 18.11 44.57 -9.22
N GLY A 969 17.06 44.16 -8.49
CA GLY A 969 16.73 42.75 -8.32
C GLY A 969 16.47 42.04 -9.65
N CYS A 970 15.82 42.71 -10.61
CA CYS A 970 15.66 42.17 -11.97
C CYS A 970 16.99 41.94 -12.71
N ALA A 971 18.00 42.79 -12.51
CA ALA A 971 19.33 42.58 -13.07
C ALA A 971 20.05 41.39 -12.40
N SER A 972 19.86 41.20 -11.10
CA SER A 972 20.40 40.04 -10.37
C SER A 972 19.75 38.72 -10.80
N VAL A 973 18.43 38.69 -10.99
CA VAL A 973 17.70 37.51 -11.52
C VAL A 973 18.18 37.15 -12.92
N ALA A 974 18.32 38.13 -13.82
CA ALA A 974 18.84 37.89 -15.16
C ALA A 974 20.33 37.46 -15.16
N SER A 975 21.13 37.92 -14.20
CA SER A 975 22.51 37.46 -14.00
C SER A 975 22.55 35.99 -13.55
N ALA A 976 21.67 35.59 -12.62
CA ALA A 976 21.53 34.19 -12.23
C ALA A 976 21.06 33.31 -13.40
N LEU A 977 20.04 33.73 -14.15
CA LEU A 977 19.57 33.03 -15.36
C LEU A 977 20.62 33.01 -16.49
N SER A 978 21.56 33.96 -16.53
CA SER A 978 22.70 33.90 -17.46
C SER A 978 23.81 32.95 -16.99
N SER A 979 23.80 32.56 -15.71
CA SER A 979 24.80 31.69 -15.09
C SER A 979 24.35 30.22 -15.08
N ASN A 980 23.09 29.97 -14.71
CA ASN A 980 22.42 28.68 -14.89
C ASN A 980 21.13 28.87 -15.70
N PRO A 981 21.19 28.76 -17.05
CA PRO A 981 20.08 29.10 -17.93
C PRO A 981 19.09 27.94 -18.17
N ALA A 982 19.44 26.72 -17.76
CA ALA A 982 18.85 25.49 -18.31
C ALA A 982 17.55 25.01 -17.63
N HIS A 983 17.13 25.61 -16.51
CA HIS A 983 16.11 25.01 -15.64
C HIS A 983 14.85 25.84 -15.40
N LEU A 984 14.95 27.17 -15.24
CA LEU A 984 13.78 27.99 -14.91
C LEU A 984 12.87 28.21 -16.14
N LYS A 985 11.67 27.60 -16.11
CA LYS A 985 10.66 27.62 -17.18
C LYS A 985 9.61 28.71 -16.99
N LEU A 986 9.31 29.09 -15.74
CA LEU A 986 8.37 30.16 -15.40
C LEU A 986 8.95 31.12 -14.36
N LEU A 987 8.90 32.41 -14.66
CA LEU A 987 9.26 33.50 -13.75
C LEU A 987 8.10 34.49 -13.64
N ASP A 988 7.55 34.63 -12.44
CA ASP A 988 6.53 35.65 -12.15
C ASP A 988 7.13 36.80 -11.32
N LEU A 989 7.17 37.97 -11.93
CA LEU A 989 7.61 39.26 -11.38
C LEU A 989 6.49 40.31 -11.51
N SER A 990 5.23 39.90 -11.72
CA SER A 990 4.08 40.80 -11.73
C SER A 990 3.95 41.61 -10.42
N TYR A 991 3.26 42.75 -10.48
CA TYR A 991 3.05 43.65 -9.33
C TYR A 991 4.36 44.13 -8.66
N ASN A 992 5.41 44.35 -9.44
CA ASN A 992 6.69 44.94 -9.00
C ASN A 992 7.02 46.24 -9.78
N HIS A 993 8.19 46.83 -9.52
CA HIS A 993 8.70 48.00 -10.25
C HIS A 993 10.06 47.73 -10.95
N PRO A 994 10.12 46.78 -11.90
CA PRO A 994 11.34 46.43 -12.65
C PRO A 994 11.97 47.60 -13.43
N GLY A 995 11.20 48.66 -13.70
CA GLY A 995 11.59 49.76 -14.58
C GLY A 995 11.83 49.33 -16.03
N GLU A 996 11.98 50.28 -16.95
CA GLU A 996 12.20 49.97 -18.36
C GLU A 996 13.49 49.18 -18.59
N SER A 997 14.55 49.46 -17.82
CA SER A 997 15.82 48.75 -17.90
C SER A 997 15.71 47.29 -17.45
N GLY A 998 14.99 47.00 -16.36
CA GLY A 998 14.80 45.63 -15.88
C GLY A 998 13.89 44.82 -16.79
N VAL A 999 12.82 45.44 -17.33
CA VAL A 999 11.96 44.83 -18.34
C VAL A 999 12.75 44.49 -19.60
N LYS A 1000 13.45 45.45 -20.21
CA LYS A 1000 14.20 45.23 -21.46
C LYS A 1000 15.24 44.11 -21.30
N LEU A 1001 15.90 44.07 -20.15
CA LEU A 1001 16.96 43.10 -19.84
C LEU A 1001 16.41 41.68 -19.61
N LEU A 1002 15.26 41.53 -18.94
CA LEU A 1002 14.59 40.23 -18.80
C LEU A 1002 13.91 39.77 -20.11
N SER A 1003 13.32 40.68 -20.90
CA SER A 1003 12.73 40.35 -22.20
C SER A 1003 13.79 39.89 -23.21
N ALA A 1004 14.92 40.58 -23.32
CA ALA A 1004 16.03 40.16 -24.17
C ALA A 1004 16.65 38.82 -23.71
N GLY A 1005 16.59 38.51 -22.41
CA GLY A 1005 16.95 37.19 -21.89
C GLY A 1005 15.95 36.09 -22.29
N ARG A 1006 14.65 36.37 -22.30
CA ARG A 1006 13.62 35.44 -22.80
C ARG A 1006 13.74 35.17 -24.31
N GLU A 1007 14.25 36.13 -25.07
CA GLU A 1007 14.55 36.00 -26.51
C GLU A 1007 15.86 35.22 -26.78
N ASN A 1008 16.66 34.94 -25.75
CA ASN A 1008 17.90 34.18 -25.86
C ASN A 1008 17.62 32.67 -25.80
N SER A 1009 17.95 31.95 -26.88
CA SER A 1009 17.77 30.50 -27.01
C SER A 1009 18.45 29.65 -25.93
N ASN A 1010 19.39 30.22 -25.17
CA ASN A 1010 20.07 29.52 -24.09
C ASN A 1010 19.19 29.39 -22.84
N TRP A 1011 18.25 30.33 -22.59
CA TRP A 1011 17.38 30.33 -21.42
C TRP A 1011 16.18 29.40 -21.63
N ALA A 1012 15.90 28.52 -20.67
CA ALA A 1012 14.72 27.64 -20.67
C ALA A 1012 13.38 28.36 -20.38
N LEU A 1013 13.37 29.70 -20.36
CA LEU A 1013 12.31 30.54 -19.79
C LEU A 1013 11.13 30.74 -20.76
N ASN A 1014 10.17 29.82 -20.69
CA ASN A 1014 8.98 29.81 -21.52
C ASN A 1014 7.98 30.93 -21.14
N ASP A 1015 7.66 31.08 -19.86
CA ASP A 1015 6.67 32.05 -19.36
C ASP A 1015 7.34 33.10 -18.45
N LEU A 1016 7.17 34.38 -18.80
CA LEU A 1016 7.75 35.52 -18.10
C LEU A 1016 6.66 36.56 -17.87
N ARG A 1017 6.19 36.63 -16.62
CA ARG A 1017 5.09 37.51 -16.22
C ARG A 1017 5.66 38.73 -15.52
N ILE A 1018 5.46 39.91 -16.10
CA ILE A 1018 5.96 41.18 -15.55
C ILE A 1018 4.81 42.16 -15.31
N GLU A 1019 3.70 42.03 -16.03
CA GLU A 1019 2.51 42.88 -15.84
C GLU A 1019 1.56 42.31 -14.78
N PRO A 1020 0.87 43.17 -14.01
CA PRO A 1020 0.94 44.64 -14.05
C PRO A 1020 2.20 45.20 -13.35
N ARG A 1021 2.89 46.18 -13.93
CA ARG A 1021 4.07 46.83 -13.32
C ARG A 1021 3.85 48.30 -12.94
N GLY A 1022 4.68 48.84 -12.05
CA GLY A 1022 4.74 50.29 -11.77
C GLY A 1022 5.14 50.67 -10.35
N SER A 1023 5.46 51.96 -10.15
CA SER A 1023 5.98 52.47 -8.87
C SER A 1023 4.95 52.46 -7.74
N GLN A 1024 3.66 52.38 -8.07
CA GLN A 1024 2.59 52.13 -7.09
C GLN A 1024 2.77 50.83 -6.30
N PHE A 1025 3.52 49.86 -6.85
CA PHE A 1025 3.80 48.57 -6.21
C PHE A 1025 5.04 48.56 -5.31
N LEU A 1026 5.74 49.69 -5.17
CA LEU A 1026 6.83 49.86 -4.18
C LEU A 1026 6.31 50.00 -2.72
N LYS A 1027 5.00 49.84 -2.50
CA LYS A 1027 4.42 49.84 -1.15
C LYS A 1027 4.62 48.46 -0.49
N PRO A 1028 4.89 48.42 0.83
CA PRO A 1028 4.97 47.17 1.57
C PRO A 1028 3.57 46.56 1.77
N VAL A 1029 3.55 45.23 1.95
CA VAL A 1029 2.36 44.41 2.22
C VAL A 1029 1.23 44.64 1.20
N LEU A 1030 0.00 44.20 1.49
CA LEU A 1030 -1.12 44.23 0.54
C LEU A 1030 -1.58 45.67 0.16
N GLN A 1031 -1.01 46.72 0.77
CA GLN A 1031 -1.25 48.12 0.40
C GLN A 1031 -0.81 48.44 -1.05
N LYS A 1032 0.06 47.62 -1.67
CA LYS A 1032 0.40 47.71 -3.09
C LYS A 1032 -0.80 47.50 -4.02
N TYR A 1033 -1.85 46.80 -3.57
CA TYR A 1033 -3.10 46.55 -4.31
C TYR A 1033 -4.24 47.51 -3.95
N ALA A 1034 -3.98 48.57 -3.16
CA ALA A 1034 -5.03 49.42 -2.58
C ALA A 1034 -5.95 50.07 -3.64
N ARG A 1035 -7.23 49.68 -3.64
CA ARG A 1035 -8.28 50.26 -4.50
C ARG A 1035 -9.09 51.30 -3.74
N LYS A 1036 -9.34 52.45 -4.38
CA LYS A 1036 -10.39 53.38 -3.94
C LYS A 1036 -11.74 52.85 -4.43
N LEU A 1037 -12.64 52.61 -3.49
CA LEU A 1037 -14.00 52.12 -3.75
C LEU A 1037 -15.03 53.19 -3.37
N THR A 1038 -16.19 53.16 -4.04
CA THR A 1038 -17.35 54.02 -3.80
C THR A 1038 -18.62 53.17 -3.70
N LEU A 1039 -19.47 53.45 -2.72
CA LEU A 1039 -20.76 52.77 -2.56
C LEU A 1039 -21.76 53.29 -3.61
N ASP A 1040 -22.52 52.41 -4.26
CA ASP A 1040 -23.51 52.78 -5.29
C ASP A 1040 -24.87 53.17 -4.67
N PRO A 1041 -25.31 54.44 -4.77
CA PRO A 1041 -26.62 54.88 -4.28
C PRO A 1041 -27.81 54.26 -5.01
N ASN A 1042 -27.61 53.54 -6.13
CA ASN A 1042 -28.68 52.87 -6.87
C ASN A 1042 -28.97 51.46 -6.34
N THR A 1043 -28.00 50.80 -5.70
CA THR A 1043 -28.21 49.51 -5.01
C THR A 1043 -28.66 49.67 -3.56
N ALA A 1044 -28.22 50.75 -2.88
CA ALA A 1044 -28.42 50.97 -1.45
C ALA A 1044 -29.89 50.86 -0.99
N ASN A 1045 -30.16 50.04 0.02
CA ASN A 1045 -31.49 49.94 0.62
C ASN A 1045 -31.96 51.29 1.22
N LYS A 1046 -33.26 51.60 1.13
CA LYS A 1046 -33.79 52.91 1.59
C LYS A 1046 -33.63 53.17 3.10
N ASN A 1047 -33.22 52.20 3.93
CA ASN A 1047 -32.93 52.40 5.36
C ASN A 1047 -31.43 52.63 5.64
N LEU A 1048 -30.62 52.90 4.60
CA LEU A 1048 -29.19 53.20 4.71
C LEU A 1048 -28.93 54.67 4.34
N ILE A 1049 -28.23 55.40 5.18
CA ILE A 1049 -27.68 56.73 4.88
C ILE A 1049 -26.26 56.55 4.32
N MET A 1050 -26.06 57.10 3.12
CA MET A 1050 -24.78 57.21 2.44
C MET A 1050 -24.13 58.57 2.80
N SER A 1051 -22.87 58.55 3.21
CA SER A 1051 -22.16 59.72 3.74
C SER A 1051 -20.67 59.68 3.39
N ASN A 1052 -19.94 60.77 3.68
CA ASN A 1052 -18.51 60.92 3.36
C ASN A 1052 -18.18 60.59 1.89
N ASN A 1053 -18.82 61.30 0.95
CA ASN A 1053 -18.71 61.09 -0.50
C ASN A 1053 -18.93 59.61 -0.92
N ASN A 1054 -20.01 59.01 -0.44
CA ASN A 1054 -20.38 57.60 -0.64
C ASN A 1054 -19.29 56.60 -0.18
N ARG A 1055 -18.46 56.96 0.81
CA ARG A 1055 -17.47 56.05 1.42
C ARG A 1055 -17.88 55.54 2.80
N LYS A 1056 -18.96 56.06 3.40
CA LYS A 1056 -19.48 55.60 4.70
C LYS A 1056 -20.97 55.34 4.65
N VAL A 1057 -21.39 54.21 5.21
CA VAL A 1057 -22.79 53.82 5.38
C VAL A 1057 -23.17 53.68 6.85
N THR A 1058 -24.33 54.23 7.21
CA THR A 1058 -24.96 54.15 8.53
C THR A 1058 -26.41 53.73 8.36
N MET A 1059 -26.96 52.91 9.26
CA MET A 1059 -28.37 52.53 9.21
C MET A 1059 -29.23 53.57 9.93
N ASP A 1060 -30.40 53.87 9.38
CA ASP A 1060 -31.41 54.78 9.95
C ASP A 1060 -32.79 54.08 10.01
N ARG A 1061 -33.64 54.52 10.95
CA ARG A 1061 -35.03 54.09 11.08
C ARG A 1061 -35.95 54.75 10.05
N GLN A 1062 -35.58 55.92 9.51
CA GLN A 1062 -36.36 56.58 8.46
C GLN A 1062 -35.90 56.12 7.06
N LYS A 1063 -36.88 55.98 6.16
CA LYS A 1063 -36.62 55.65 4.75
C LYS A 1063 -36.13 56.90 4.02
N GLN A 1064 -34.90 56.85 3.55
CA GLN A 1064 -34.27 57.89 2.74
C GLN A 1064 -35.01 58.05 1.40
N SER A 1065 -35.06 59.29 0.90
CA SER A 1065 -35.77 59.70 -0.32
C SER A 1065 -35.08 59.30 -1.63
N TYR A 1066 -34.43 58.13 -1.66
CA TYR A 1066 -33.76 57.62 -2.86
C TYR A 1066 -34.78 57.23 -3.94
N PRO A 1067 -34.51 57.61 -5.23
CA PRO A 1067 -35.32 57.18 -6.37
C PRO A 1067 -35.42 55.66 -6.45
N ASP A 1068 -36.59 55.16 -6.89
CA ASP A 1068 -36.75 53.73 -7.15
C ASP A 1068 -35.96 53.30 -8.39
N HIS A 1069 -35.34 52.12 -8.27
CA HIS A 1069 -34.37 51.62 -9.24
C HIS A 1069 -34.42 50.07 -9.24
N PRO A 1070 -34.26 49.38 -10.38
CA PRO A 1070 -34.28 47.93 -10.44
C PRO A 1070 -33.24 47.31 -9.49
N GLU A 1071 -32.00 47.82 -9.51
CA GLU A 1071 -30.90 47.31 -8.70
C GLU A 1071 -31.00 47.58 -7.18
N ARG A 1072 -32.01 48.34 -6.73
CA ARG A 1072 -32.13 48.73 -5.33
C ARG A 1072 -32.60 47.56 -4.44
N PHE A 1073 -31.87 47.24 -3.38
CA PHE A 1073 -32.35 46.28 -2.38
C PHE A 1073 -33.59 46.83 -1.64
N ASP A 1074 -34.65 46.04 -1.51
CA ASP A 1074 -35.90 46.45 -0.85
C ASP A 1074 -35.99 46.03 0.62
N TYR A 1075 -35.67 44.78 0.93
CA TYR A 1075 -35.84 44.17 2.24
C TYR A 1075 -34.54 44.19 3.08
N TRP A 1076 -33.48 43.58 2.56
CA TRP A 1076 -32.19 43.49 3.25
C TRP A 1076 -31.43 44.82 3.20
N LYS A 1077 -30.80 45.19 4.32
CA LYS A 1077 -30.16 46.51 4.53
C LYS A 1077 -28.75 46.47 3.94
N GLN A 1078 -28.69 46.46 2.60
CA GLN A 1078 -27.51 46.14 1.80
C GLN A 1078 -27.16 47.24 0.78
N VAL A 1079 -25.90 47.25 0.35
CA VAL A 1079 -25.34 48.12 -0.70
C VAL A 1079 -24.13 47.44 -1.35
N LEU A 1080 -23.95 47.62 -2.66
CA LEU A 1080 -22.74 47.24 -3.40
C LEU A 1080 -21.87 48.49 -3.65
N CYS A 1081 -20.57 48.29 -3.89
CA CYS A 1081 -19.75 49.30 -4.54
C CYS A 1081 -20.07 49.44 -6.03
N THR A 1082 -19.75 50.59 -6.60
CA THR A 1082 -19.88 50.88 -8.04
C THR A 1082 -18.86 50.07 -8.85
N GLU A 1083 -17.67 49.82 -8.28
CA GLU A 1083 -16.55 49.18 -8.94
C GLU A 1083 -16.65 47.64 -8.88
N GLY A 1084 -16.79 47.00 -10.05
CA GLY A 1084 -16.60 45.55 -10.19
C GLY A 1084 -15.10 45.23 -10.26
N LEU A 1085 -14.66 44.22 -9.50
CA LEU A 1085 -13.24 43.89 -9.36
C LEU A 1085 -12.86 42.61 -10.10
N SER A 1086 -11.74 42.70 -10.82
CA SER A 1086 -11.01 41.62 -11.47
C SER A 1086 -9.50 41.91 -11.36
N GLY A 1087 -8.68 40.87 -11.22
CA GLY A 1087 -7.26 41.01 -10.81
C GLY A 1087 -7.07 41.23 -9.31
N CYS A 1088 -5.83 41.50 -8.89
CA CYS A 1088 -5.46 41.61 -7.48
C CYS A 1088 -5.85 42.99 -6.90
N CYS A 1089 -6.59 42.98 -5.79
CA CYS A 1089 -7.20 44.17 -5.18
C CYS A 1089 -7.19 44.09 -3.64
N TYR A 1090 -6.85 45.18 -2.97
CA TYR A 1090 -6.92 45.32 -1.50
C TYR A 1090 -7.75 46.55 -1.11
N TRP A 1091 -8.53 46.46 -0.04
CA TRP A 1091 -9.21 47.60 0.57
C TRP A 1091 -9.40 47.42 2.08
N GLU A 1092 -9.46 48.53 2.81
CA GLU A 1092 -9.71 48.55 4.26
C GLU A 1092 -11.10 49.07 4.60
N VAL A 1093 -11.70 48.46 5.61
CA VAL A 1093 -13.06 48.68 6.07
C VAL A 1093 -13.07 48.86 7.58
N GLU A 1094 -13.39 50.07 8.04
CA GLU A 1094 -13.61 50.37 9.44
C GLU A 1094 -15.11 50.21 9.79
N TRP A 1095 -15.43 49.55 10.90
CA TRP A 1095 -16.79 49.15 11.22
C TRP A 1095 -17.13 49.27 12.72
N LYS A 1096 -18.43 49.32 13.01
CA LYS A 1096 -18.99 49.35 14.36
C LYS A 1096 -20.33 48.60 14.39
N GLY A 1097 -20.67 47.99 15.52
CA GLY A 1097 -21.95 47.33 15.73
C GLY A 1097 -21.99 45.92 15.11
N HIS A 1098 -22.95 45.65 14.23
CA HIS A 1098 -23.09 44.37 13.54
C HIS A 1098 -23.19 44.58 12.02
N VAL A 1099 -22.14 44.17 11.30
CA VAL A 1099 -22.01 44.33 9.84
C VAL A 1099 -21.63 43.02 9.17
N TYR A 1100 -21.85 42.92 7.87
CA TYR A 1100 -21.24 41.94 6.97
C TYR A 1100 -20.52 42.71 5.86
N LEU A 1101 -19.34 42.24 5.51
CA LEU A 1101 -18.51 42.80 4.43
C LEU A 1101 -17.89 41.67 3.61
N GLY A 1102 -17.76 41.85 2.30
CA GLY A 1102 -17.26 40.81 1.40
C GLY A 1102 -17.46 41.19 -0.05
N VAL A 1103 -17.67 40.19 -0.92
CA VAL A 1103 -17.94 40.39 -2.36
C VAL A 1103 -19.11 39.54 -2.85
N THR A 1104 -19.71 39.94 -3.97
CA THR A 1104 -20.80 39.22 -4.63
C THR A 1104 -20.76 39.40 -6.15
N TYR A 1105 -21.32 38.45 -6.89
CA TYR A 1105 -21.60 38.63 -8.32
C TYR A 1105 -22.66 39.72 -8.56
N LYS A 1106 -22.66 40.32 -9.74
CA LYS A 1106 -23.58 41.41 -10.07
C LYS A 1106 -25.03 40.95 -10.04
N GLY A 1107 -25.29 39.72 -10.47
CA GLY A 1107 -26.62 39.10 -10.59
C GLY A 1107 -27.36 38.78 -9.29
N ILE A 1108 -26.80 39.05 -8.10
CA ILE A 1108 -27.46 38.76 -6.81
C ILE A 1108 -28.87 39.38 -6.74
N ARG A 1109 -29.86 38.56 -6.36
CA ARG A 1109 -31.28 38.92 -6.36
C ARG A 1109 -31.51 40.20 -5.54
N ARG A 1110 -32.15 41.19 -6.14
CA ARG A 1110 -32.34 42.51 -5.51
C ARG A 1110 -33.59 42.63 -4.64
N LYS A 1111 -34.57 41.75 -4.84
CA LYS A 1111 -35.94 41.90 -4.30
C LYS A 1111 -36.38 40.70 -3.47
N GLY A 1112 -37.06 40.97 -2.36
CA GLY A 1112 -37.66 39.97 -1.45
C GLY A 1112 -36.75 39.53 -0.31
N GLU A 1113 -37.31 38.77 0.64
CA GLU A 1113 -36.66 38.43 1.93
C GLU A 1113 -35.89 37.11 1.96
N GLY A 1114 -35.99 36.27 0.93
CA GLY A 1114 -35.33 34.97 0.86
C GLY A 1114 -33.79 35.04 0.78
N ASP A 1115 -33.15 33.89 0.90
CA ASP A 1115 -31.69 33.79 0.98
C ASP A 1115 -30.97 34.17 -0.34
N ASP A 1116 -31.61 34.01 -1.49
CA ASP A 1116 -31.07 34.43 -2.79
C ASP A 1116 -30.68 35.93 -2.82
N SER A 1117 -31.38 36.78 -2.06
CA SER A 1117 -31.14 38.23 -2.00
C SER A 1117 -30.23 38.65 -0.84
N CYS A 1118 -29.70 37.69 -0.09
CA CYS A 1118 -29.12 37.88 1.24
C CYS A 1118 -27.60 37.60 1.22
N LEU A 1119 -26.78 38.63 1.46
CA LEU A 1119 -25.31 38.55 1.39
C LEU A 1119 -24.74 37.56 2.40
N GLY A 1120 -24.12 36.49 1.90
CA GLY A 1120 -23.56 35.35 2.64
C GLY A 1120 -24.49 34.12 2.74
N CYS A 1121 -25.75 34.24 2.34
CA CYS A 1121 -26.73 33.15 2.40
C CYS A 1121 -26.89 32.40 1.07
N ASN A 1122 -26.48 33.01 -0.05
CA ASN A 1122 -26.45 32.39 -1.38
C ASN A 1122 -25.03 31.95 -1.81
N ASP A 1123 -24.96 31.24 -2.94
CA ASP A 1123 -23.74 30.82 -3.63
C ASP A 1123 -23.04 31.97 -4.41
N GLN A 1124 -23.74 33.08 -4.65
CA GLN A 1124 -23.24 34.25 -5.38
C GLN A 1124 -22.52 35.28 -4.49
N SER A 1125 -22.28 34.98 -3.21
CA SER A 1125 -21.61 35.90 -2.28
C SER A 1125 -20.76 35.22 -1.21
N TRP A 1126 -19.67 35.89 -0.83
CA TRP A 1126 -18.70 35.43 0.17
C TRP A 1126 -18.45 36.57 1.16
N THR A 1127 -18.82 36.39 2.43
CA THR A 1127 -18.81 37.48 3.41
C THR A 1127 -18.26 37.11 4.78
N LEU A 1128 -17.71 38.12 5.45
CA LEU A 1128 -17.34 38.11 6.85
C LEU A 1128 -18.35 38.96 7.63
N MET A 1129 -19.07 38.33 8.55
CA MET A 1129 -19.84 39.03 9.58
C MET A 1129 -18.91 39.45 10.71
N CYS A 1130 -18.94 40.73 11.07
CA CYS A 1130 -18.21 41.32 12.17
C CYS A 1130 -19.17 41.79 13.26
N SER A 1131 -18.87 41.44 14.52
CA SER A 1131 -19.54 42.01 15.70
C SER A 1131 -18.58 42.12 16.89
N ASN A 1132 -19.01 42.78 17.96
CA ASN A 1132 -18.24 42.90 19.20
C ASN A 1132 -17.87 41.51 19.81
N GLY A 1133 -18.59 40.45 19.46
CA GLY A 1133 -18.32 39.07 19.88
C GLY A 1133 -17.37 38.28 18.98
N GLY A 1134 -16.72 38.93 18.01
CA GLY A 1134 -15.79 38.30 17.06
C GLY A 1134 -16.35 38.21 15.64
N TYR A 1135 -15.86 37.24 14.87
CA TYR A 1135 -16.16 37.12 13.43
C TYR A 1135 -16.84 35.78 13.09
N SER A 1136 -17.60 35.77 11.99
CA SER A 1136 -18.02 34.52 11.34
C SER A 1136 -18.11 34.70 9.83
N CYS A 1137 -17.63 33.74 9.06
CA CYS A 1137 -17.72 33.72 7.61
C CYS A 1137 -19.03 33.02 7.16
N HIS A 1138 -19.63 33.54 6.08
CA HIS A 1138 -20.92 33.10 5.52
C HIS A 1138 -20.82 33.01 3.98
N HIS A 1139 -21.21 31.85 3.44
CA HIS A 1139 -21.34 31.58 2.01
C HIS A 1139 -22.26 30.36 1.81
N GLY A 1140 -23.18 30.37 0.84
CA GLY A 1140 -24.05 29.23 0.51
C GLY A 1140 -24.83 28.68 1.70
N ASN A 1141 -25.39 29.57 2.53
CA ASN A 1141 -26.04 29.31 3.82
C ASN A 1141 -25.21 28.58 4.89
N LYS A 1142 -23.91 28.33 4.64
CA LYS A 1142 -22.98 27.75 5.60
C LYS A 1142 -22.30 28.85 6.40
N ARG A 1143 -22.38 28.74 7.74
CA ARG A 1143 -21.75 29.67 8.69
C ARG A 1143 -20.69 28.97 9.55
N ARG A 1144 -19.46 29.51 9.53
CA ARG A 1144 -18.33 29.12 10.41
C ARG A 1144 -17.95 30.32 11.27
N SER A 1145 -17.66 30.10 12.56
CA SER A 1145 -17.28 31.15 13.51
C SER A 1145 -15.78 31.14 13.76
N ILE A 1146 -15.17 32.33 13.85
CA ILE A 1146 -13.72 32.51 14.01
C ILE A 1146 -13.46 33.01 15.43
N ARG A 1147 -12.69 32.24 16.21
CA ARG A 1147 -12.38 32.54 17.63
C ARG A 1147 -11.22 33.54 17.74
N THR A 1148 -11.48 34.83 17.61
CA THR A 1148 -10.48 35.89 17.86
C THR A 1148 -11.12 37.18 18.34
N THR A 1149 -10.34 38.06 18.99
CA THR A 1149 -10.80 39.37 19.45
C THR A 1149 -11.08 40.30 18.27
N ALA A 1150 -12.19 41.04 18.33
CA ALA A 1150 -12.55 41.99 17.29
C ALA A 1150 -11.63 43.22 17.29
N ALA A 1151 -11.11 43.59 16.11
CA ALA A 1151 -10.60 44.94 15.83
C ALA A 1151 -11.64 45.72 15.01
N SER A 1152 -11.65 47.04 15.17
CA SER A 1152 -12.53 47.97 14.45
C SER A 1152 -12.27 48.03 12.94
N ARG A 1153 -11.18 47.47 12.43
CA ARG A 1153 -10.82 47.52 11.01
C ARG A 1153 -10.44 46.17 10.43
N ILE A 1154 -10.95 45.91 9.23
CA ILE A 1154 -10.72 44.71 8.41
C ILE A 1154 -10.10 45.12 7.07
N GLY A 1155 -9.01 44.46 6.70
CA GLY A 1155 -8.47 44.46 5.35
C GLY A 1155 -9.09 43.31 4.56
N VAL A 1156 -9.45 43.54 3.31
CA VAL A 1156 -9.93 42.51 2.38
C VAL A 1156 -8.99 42.49 1.19
N TYR A 1157 -8.49 41.30 0.86
CA TYR A 1157 -7.68 41.03 -0.33
C TYR A 1157 -8.45 40.08 -1.24
N LEU A 1158 -8.58 40.47 -2.50
CA LEU A 1158 -9.08 39.63 -3.58
C LEU A 1158 -7.92 39.36 -4.52
N ASP A 1159 -7.64 38.08 -4.76
CA ASP A 1159 -6.90 37.63 -5.92
C ASP A 1159 -7.85 36.87 -6.84
N TRP A 1160 -8.40 37.60 -7.82
CA TRP A 1160 -9.41 37.07 -8.72
C TRP A 1160 -8.86 35.93 -9.61
N HIS A 1161 -7.57 35.98 -9.98
CA HIS A 1161 -6.96 34.99 -10.88
C HIS A 1161 -6.50 33.73 -10.13
N ALA A 1162 -6.01 33.85 -8.89
CA ALA A 1162 -5.76 32.71 -8.01
C ALA A 1162 -7.05 32.13 -7.41
N GLY A 1163 -8.21 32.78 -7.62
CA GLY A 1163 -9.49 32.36 -7.09
C GLY A 1163 -9.57 32.46 -5.56
N THR A 1164 -8.96 33.50 -4.95
CA THR A 1164 -8.92 33.66 -3.49
C THR A 1164 -9.48 34.98 -2.99
N LEU A 1165 -10.22 34.92 -1.88
CA LEU A 1165 -10.70 36.09 -1.15
C LEU A 1165 -10.32 35.96 0.33
N SER A 1166 -9.36 36.76 0.77
CA SER A 1166 -8.73 36.68 2.08
C SER A 1166 -9.09 37.89 2.95
N PHE A 1167 -9.53 37.64 4.18
CA PHE A 1167 -9.86 38.66 5.17
C PHE A 1167 -8.75 38.76 6.22
N PHE A 1168 -8.45 39.99 6.65
CA PHE A 1168 -7.41 40.29 7.62
C PHE A 1168 -7.91 41.25 8.70
N LYS A 1169 -7.59 40.96 9.96
CA LYS A 1169 -7.69 41.91 11.08
C LYS A 1169 -6.52 42.89 10.99
N VAL A 1170 -6.82 44.19 10.92
CA VAL A 1170 -5.79 45.25 10.89
C VAL A 1170 -5.56 45.73 12.31
N SER A 1171 -4.33 45.59 12.82
CA SER A 1171 -3.98 45.99 14.19
C SER A 1171 -2.56 46.53 14.25
N SER A 1172 -2.40 47.79 14.68
CA SER A 1172 -1.09 48.46 14.84
C SER A 1172 -0.17 48.35 13.61
N GLY A 1173 -0.74 48.47 12.41
CA GLY A 1173 -0.02 48.34 11.12
C GLY A 1173 0.24 46.91 10.66
N LYS A 1174 -0.04 45.88 11.48
CA LYS A 1174 0.07 44.46 11.09
C LYS A 1174 -1.26 43.93 10.54
N LEU A 1175 -1.17 43.06 9.54
CA LEU A 1175 -2.28 42.26 9.04
C LEU A 1175 -2.24 40.88 9.70
N ILE A 1176 -3.34 40.45 10.29
CA ILE A 1176 -3.51 39.11 10.87
C ILE A 1176 -4.61 38.41 10.07
N HIS A 1177 -4.29 37.32 9.39
CA HIS A 1177 -5.25 36.57 8.58
C HIS A 1177 -6.43 36.04 9.41
N LEU A 1178 -7.65 36.05 8.85
CA LEU A 1178 -8.89 35.62 9.52
C LEU A 1178 -9.60 34.45 8.83
N GLN A 1179 -9.67 34.47 7.49
CA GLN A 1179 -10.24 33.41 6.66
C GLN A 1179 -9.89 33.71 5.21
N THR A 1180 -9.60 32.67 4.42
CA THR A 1180 -9.61 32.73 2.95
C THR A 1180 -10.74 31.86 2.42
N PHE A 1181 -11.50 32.36 1.45
CA PHE A 1181 -12.30 31.51 0.56
C PHE A 1181 -11.48 31.18 -0.70
N ARG A 1182 -11.57 29.95 -1.20
CA ARG A 1182 -11.00 29.51 -2.48
C ARG A 1182 -12.15 29.14 -3.42
N THR A 1183 -12.26 29.77 -4.58
CA THR A 1183 -13.36 29.59 -5.54
C THR A 1183 -12.98 30.12 -6.92
N GLU A 1184 -13.50 29.54 -8.00
CA GLU A 1184 -13.30 30.05 -9.36
C GLU A 1184 -14.29 31.19 -9.66
N PHE A 1185 -13.78 32.42 -9.78
CA PHE A 1185 -14.62 33.58 -10.07
C PHE A 1185 -14.98 33.66 -11.55
N LYS A 1186 -16.28 33.57 -11.87
CA LYS A 1186 -16.79 33.49 -13.25
C LYS A 1186 -17.02 34.86 -13.92
N GLU A 1187 -17.20 35.90 -13.11
CA GLU A 1187 -17.36 37.29 -13.56
C GLU A 1187 -16.70 38.25 -12.54
N PRO A 1188 -16.56 39.56 -12.84
CA PRO A 1188 -16.06 40.54 -11.88
C PRO A 1188 -16.93 40.61 -10.62
N VAL A 1189 -16.29 40.58 -9.45
CA VAL A 1189 -17.00 40.57 -8.17
C VAL A 1189 -17.07 41.98 -7.57
N TYR A 1190 -18.24 42.33 -7.04
CA TYR A 1190 -18.53 43.64 -6.48
C TYR A 1190 -18.39 43.60 -4.96
N PRO A 1191 -17.55 44.45 -4.33
CA PRO A 1191 -17.52 44.61 -2.88
C PRO A 1191 -18.91 44.99 -2.36
N ALA A 1192 -19.37 44.31 -1.31
CA ALA A 1192 -20.75 44.40 -0.86
C ALA A 1192 -20.85 44.35 0.67
N PHE A 1193 -21.84 45.09 1.19
CA PHE A 1193 -21.99 45.35 2.62
C PHE A 1193 -23.44 45.18 3.07
N ARG A 1194 -23.63 44.61 4.27
CA ARG A 1194 -24.91 44.52 4.98
C ARG A 1194 -24.78 45.08 6.38
N VAL A 1195 -25.74 45.88 6.83
CA VAL A 1195 -25.79 46.43 8.20
C VAL A 1195 -27.01 45.87 8.92
N ARG A 1196 -26.87 45.36 10.16
CA ARG A 1196 -28.04 44.94 10.96
C ARG A 1196 -28.73 46.15 11.59
N THR A 1197 -30.05 46.07 11.71
CA THR A 1197 -30.89 47.07 12.40
C THR A 1197 -30.51 47.25 13.87
N GLU A 1198 -30.06 46.17 14.51
CA GLU A 1198 -29.61 46.18 15.91
C GLU A 1198 -28.15 45.68 16.02
N PRO A 1199 -27.31 46.35 16.82
CA PRO A 1199 -27.58 47.60 17.55
C PRO A 1199 -27.70 48.80 16.60
N PHE A 1200 -28.52 49.79 16.98
CA PHE A 1200 -28.86 50.97 16.15
C PHE A 1200 -27.68 51.91 15.83
N ASN A 1201 -26.47 51.63 16.32
CA ASN A 1201 -25.24 52.37 16.03
C ASN A 1201 -24.31 51.65 15.03
N SER A 1202 -24.83 50.64 14.32
CA SER A 1202 -24.08 49.85 13.35
C SER A 1202 -23.72 50.69 12.11
N SER A 1203 -22.45 50.68 11.73
CA SER A 1203 -21.92 51.51 10.64
C SER A 1203 -20.64 50.94 10.03
N LEU A 1204 -20.33 51.35 8.81
CA LEU A 1204 -19.21 50.86 8.01
C LEU A 1204 -18.63 51.99 7.16
N ALA A 1205 -17.31 52.10 7.08
CA ALA A 1205 -16.59 53.10 6.29
C ALA A 1205 -15.42 52.47 5.51
N LEU A 1206 -15.30 52.84 4.24
CA LEU A 1206 -14.16 52.54 3.38
C LEU A 1206 -13.03 53.53 3.68
N CYS A 1207 -11.84 53.02 4.03
CA CYS A 1207 -10.65 53.81 4.34
C CYS A 1207 -10.04 54.43 3.08
#